data_AF-A0A2A6FBP6-F1
#
_entry.id   AF-A0A2A6FBP6-F1
#
_cell.length_a   1.000
_cell.length_b   1.000
_cell.length_c   1.000
_cell.angle_alpha   90.00
_cell.angle_beta   90.00
_cell.angle_gamma   90.00
#
_symmetry.space_group_name_H-M   'P 1'
#
loop_
_entity.id
_entity.type
_entity.pdbx_description
1 polymer ?
#
loop_
_entity_poly.entity_id
_entity_poly.type
_entity_poly.pdbx_seq_one_letter_code
_entity_poly.pdbx_strand_id
1 'polypeptide(L)'
;MANDSESGTSTIAFDRFVLTPIKRLLTRDGEPIAIGGRALDILIALTDRPAEIVSGRKLIDIVWPDVTVEEANLRVHIAALRKVLGDARDGNRFLITVPGRGYAFVAPLRSPHSGTSSIYSEAGLPQSKNLPAPLRSIAGRAETLAELIAQVQSNRLVSVVGPGGIGKTTVAIAVAHALVSDFGNEMVFFVDLGSLDDKADAASAVAAAIGCSVQGFVPDHAIPAFLADKRALLILDSCEHVMETVAPLTKHIVAGAPSIHILATSREALRVELENVHLLPSLAWPLDAEPSAASALASPAVQLFMEKAAAGGHLDRLQDSDAPIVADICRRLDGIALAIEIAASRVGTYGIRGVAGLLNEANPLQLQGRRSATSRHQTLQAMLDWSFNLLSASEQKTLCTLSIFVGQFPLEAAYAVAGVVDNDRKKLAATIASLADKSLISISSIGGFVYYRLLDTTRAYASAKLKIGDEQRAIAERHALYFANFLKSRFLGQGFDGREAAKYTPHLGNIRKALEWSFSDRGDPAIGRELAANAASIFLEISQFGECQRWCRQAISGLPESDRGTSLELRLYYALARSALYTPGSVNEVRDAFKRALHLSETLHDERRQFDLLADFNVYLVRNGDFKGAIATAKESAAIAQRTGDPAEKILSEWLLGASYHATGNQAAALRHCKNGFLLQAFPAASLKLDLASEARARLALTRSLWLRGFPDQALESAHETIEHMRAYSHHASYCFALVWTIPVFFWCGAYKMAAEPIENALSHASKYSLPAFQAIARAQKGEFLFVNGDDSTGLEMLQQGHSTMLSSHYSIIASSTSCVLAKALAASKRGEEAGQVLDVAVSRADLVNEQCWRPELLRTQGEIELMMPQPDLASAEQFLLRSISCAREQSAFSWELKAAIPLAQMWRELGRNQEARSLLGSVYRRFTEGFGTRDLIAASQLLDQL
;
A
#
# COMPACT_ATOMS: atom_id res chain seq x y z
N MET A 1 69.63 12.80 -32.53
CA MET A 1 70.78 13.60 -32.06
C MET A 1 70.26 14.40 -30.86
N ALA A 2 70.28 13.78 -29.67
CA ALA A 2 71.38 13.76 -28.71
C ALA A 2 71.25 14.93 -27.73
N ASN A 3 70.76 14.58 -26.54
CA ASN A 3 70.89 15.29 -25.27
C ASN A 3 72.33 15.76 -25.04
N ASP A 4 72.47 16.95 -24.48
CA ASP A 4 73.45 17.31 -23.44
C ASP A 4 73.01 18.66 -22.84
N SER A 5 72.40 18.68 -21.65
CA SER A 5 73.02 18.67 -20.32
C SER A 5 73.22 20.09 -19.76
N GLU A 6 72.23 20.58 -19.02
CA GLU A 6 72.47 21.43 -17.85
C GLU A 6 71.54 20.99 -16.72
N SER A 7 72.06 20.06 -15.93
CA SER A 7 71.50 19.63 -14.65
C SER A 7 71.69 20.76 -13.64
N GLY A 8 70.65 21.59 -13.49
CA GLY A 8 70.53 22.49 -12.35
C GLY A 8 70.51 21.67 -11.06
N THR A 9 71.61 21.68 -10.33
CA THR A 9 71.81 21.02 -9.04
C THR A 9 70.72 21.46 -8.05
N SER A 10 69.64 20.69 -7.89
CA SER A 10 68.59 20.98 -6.91
C SER A 10 69.06 20.58 -5.51
N THR A 11 69.90 21.42 -4.92
CA THR A 11 70.24 21.34 -3.51
C THR A 11 69.04 21.80 -2.69
N ILE A 12 68.57 20.95 -1.77
CA ILE A 12 67.43 21.21 -0.89
C ILE A 12 67.98 21.59 0.48
N ALA A 13 67.74 22.82 0.93
CA ALA A 13 68.13 23.27 2.26
C ALA A 13 66.93 23.29 3.22
N PHE A 14 67.12 22.83 4.45
CA PHE A 14 66.13 22.93 5.52
C PHE A 14 66.84 23.08 6.86
N ASP A 15 66.45 24.07 7.65
CA ASP A 15 67.15 24.44 8.88
C ASP A 15 68.68 24.56 8.66
N ARG A 16 69.49 23.82 9.42
CA ARG A 16 70.96 23.71 9.28
C ARG A 16 71.45 22.64 8.32
N PHE A 17 70.53 21.94 7.63
CA PHE A 17 70.84 20.82 6.75
C PHE A 17 70.75 21.19 5.28
N VAL A 18 71.67 20.65 4.50
CA VAL A 18 71.70 20.81 3.04
C VAL A 18 71.82 19.42 2.42
N LEU A 19 70.75 19.00 1.75
CA LEU A 19 70.64 17.74 1.01
C LEU A 19 70.94 17.98 -0.46
N THR A 20 71.89 17.23 -1.01
CA THR A 20 72.19 17.19 -2.45
C THR A 20 71.85 15.81 -2.99
N PRO A 21 70.62 15.59 -3.52
CA PRO A 21 70.11 14.27 -3.88
C PRO A 21 71.00 13.53 -4.88
N ILE A 22 71.50 14.22 -5.91
CA ILE A 22 72.35 13.64 -6.97
C ILE A 22 73.70 13.16 -6.41
N LYS A 23 74.30 13.91 -5.48
CA LYS A 23 75.56 13.53 -4.82
C LYS A 23 75.34 12.58 -3.64
N ARG A 24 74.09 12.22 -3.33
CA ARG A 24 73.70 11.42 -2.16
C ARG A 24 74.37 11.90 -0.87
N LEU A 25 74.44 13.23 -0.72
CA LEU A 25 75.17 13.89 0.36
C LEU A 25 74.23 14.73 1.21
N LEU A 26 74.24 14.50 2.51
CA LEU A 26 73.61 15.36 3.51
C LEU A 26 74.71 16.04 4.32
N THR A 27 74.68 17.37 4.37
CA THR A 27 75.60 18.17 5.21
C THR A 27 74.83 18.91 6.28
N ARG A 28 75.45 19.14 7.43
CA ARG A 28 74.93 20.02 8.49
C ARG A 28 75.98 21.08 8.78
N ASP A 29 75.60 22.34 8.68
CA ASP A 29 76.50 23.49 8.85
C ASP A 29 77.75 23.39 7.94
N GLY A 30 77.60 22.78 6.75
CA GLY A 30 78.68 22.58 5.77
C GLY A 30 79.49 21.29 5.90
N GLU A 31 79.36 20.53 7.00
CA GLU A 31 80.09 19.27 7.19
C GLU A 31 79.25 18.03 6.81
N PRO A 32 79.82 17.03 6.09
CA PRO A 32 79.14 15.79 5.74
C PRO A 32 78.67 14.97 6.95
N ILE A 33 77.42 14.51 6.95
CA ILE A 33 76.90 13.56 7.94
C ILE A 33 76.78 12.16 7.34
N ALA A 34 77.34 11.17 8.04
CA ALA A 34 77.15 9.77 7.72
C ALA A 34 75.69 9.34 7.96
N ILE A 35 74.98 8.96 6.90
CA ILE A 35 73.62 8.42 6.92
C ILE A 35 73.55 7.13 6.10
N GLY A 36 72.81 6.13 6.59
CA GLY A 36 72.64 4.87 5.87
C GLY A 36 71.89 5.08 4.54
N GLY A 37 72.32 4.41 3.47
CA GLY A 37 71.83 4.64 2.11
C GLY A 37 70.31 4.64 1.96
N ARG A 38 69.61 3.69 2.60
CA ARG A 38 68.14 3.60 2.58
C ARG A 38 67.45 4.70 3.38
N ALA A 39 68.04 5.15 4.49
CA ALA A 39 67.51 6.28 5.26
C ALA A 39 67.64 7.59 4.47
N LEU A 40 68.71 7.73 3.68
CA LEU A 40 68.87 8.85 2.75
C LEU A 40 67.86 8.81 1.59
N ASP A 41 67.59 7.63 1.04
CA ASP A 41 66.57 7.46 -0.02
C ASP A 41 65.17 7.84 0.47
N ILE A 42 64.82 7.46 1.70
CA ILE A 42 63.58 7.88 2.35
C ILE A 42 63.53 9.40 2.51
N LEU A 43 64.64 10.02 2.96
CA LEU A 43 64.70 11.47 3.10
C LEU A 43 64.48 12.17 1.76
N ILE A 44 65.13 11.70 0.69
CA ILE A 44 64.97 12.24 -0.66
C ILE A 44 63.51 12.12 -1.11
N ALA A 45 62.89 10.93 -0.96
CA ALA A 45 61.51 10.66 -1.38
C ALA A 45 60.48 11.54 -0.65
N LEU A 46 60.74 11.88 0.61
CA LEU A 46 59.88 12.74 1.42
C LEU A 46 60.13 14.23 1.17
N THR A 47 61.38 14.66 0.93
CA THR A 47 61.69 16.05 0.58
C THR A 47 61.26 16.42 -0.84
N ASP A 48 61.12 15.44 -1.73
CA ASP A 48 60.54 15.60 -3.06
C ASP A 48 59.02 15.91 -3.00
N ARG A 49 58.37 15.62 -1.85
CA ARG A 49 56.93 15.82 -1.60
C ARG A 49 56.70 16.50 -0.26
N PRO A 50 57.13 17.77 -0.10
CA PRO A 50 57.04 18.47 1.18
C PRO A 50 55.58 18.58 1.62
N ALA A 51 55.34 18.34 2.91
CA ALA A 51 54.02 18.35 3.56
C ALA A 51 52.99 17.33 3.03
N GLU A 52 53.33 16.45 2.08
CA GLU A 52 52.46 15.35 1.65
C GLU A 52 52.66 14.11 2.55
N ILE A 53 51.57 13.47 2.97
CA ILE A 53 51.63 12.19 3.69
C ILE A 53 51.85 11.07 2.67
N VAL A 54 53.04 10.48 2.69
CA VAL A 54 53.38 9.33 1.86
C VAL A 54 53.16 8.05 2.66
N SER A 55 52.31 7.16 2.16
CA SER A 55 52.00 5.90 2.83
C SER A 55 53.23 5.01 2.99
N GLY A 56 53.27 4.19 4.06
CA GLY A 56 54.38 3.27 4.31
C GLY A 56 54.62 2.34 3.12
N ARG A 57 53.56 1.83 2.50
CA ARG A 57 53.63 1.01 1.29
C ARG A 57 54.24 1.77 0.11
N LYS A 58 53.80 3.00 -0.15
CA LYS A 58 54.33 3.84 -1.25
C LYS A 58 55.81 4.20 -1.03
N LEU A 59 56.23 4.43 0.21
CA LEU A 59 57.66 4.63 0.54
C LEU A 59 58.49 3.36 0.33
N ILE A 60 57.94 2.19 0.68
CA ILE A 60 58.62 0.91 0.43
C ILE A 60 58.78 0.69 -1.08
N ASP A 61 57.75 0.94 -1.87
CA ASP A 61 57.79 0.80 -3.34
C ASP A 61 58.82 1.76 -3.99
N ILE A 62 58.95 2.99 -3.46
CA ILE A 62 59.93 3.98 -3.97
C ILE A 62 61.36 3.62 -3.59
N VAL A 63 61.59 3.19 -2.35
CA VAL A 63 62.94 3.00 -1.81
C VAL A 63 63.45 1.58 -2.07
N TRP A 64 62.58 0.58 -2.19
CA TRP A 64 62.91 -0.83 -2.47
C TRP A 64 62.07 -1.40 -3.63
N PRO A 65 62.23 -0.88 -4.87
CA PRO A 65 61.35 -1.23 -6.00
C PRO A 65 61.36 -2.72 -6.39
N ASP A 66 62.44 -3.44 -6.10
CA ASP A 66 62.64 -4.85 -6.50
C ASP A 66 62.80 -5.81 -5.31
N VAL A 67 62.42 -5.40 -4.09
CA VAL A 67 62.57 -6.23 -2.87
C VAL A 67 61.34 -6.10 -1.98
N THR A 68 60.75 -7.24 -1.60
CA THR A 68 59.64 -7.26 -0.62
C THR A 68 60.18 -6.97 0.78
N VAL A 69 59.79 -5.84 1.36
CA VAL A 69 60.24 -5.40 2.69
C VAL A 69 59.03 -5.25 3.63
N GLU A 70 59.12 -5.81 4.83
CA GLU A 70 58.11 -5.61 5.86
C GLU A 70 58.15 -4.19 6.44
N GLU A 71 56.98 -3.66 6.83
CA GLU A 71 56.84 -2.29 7.35
C GLU A 71 57.69 -2.02 8.61
N ALA A 72 58.03 -3.07 9.37
CA ALA A 72 58.95 -2.98 10.51
C ALA A 72 60.35 -2.47 10.10
N ASN A 73 60.85 -2.86 8.92
CA ASN A 73 62.14 -2.38 8.40
C ASN A 73 62.10 -0.91 7.99
N LEU A 74 60.98 -0.44 7.42
CA LEU A 74 60.78 1.00 7.14
C LEU A 74 60.85 1.83 8.43
N ARG A 75 60.25 1.34 9.53
CA ARG A 75 60.28 2.01 10.84
C ARG A 75 61.69 2.13 11.41
N VAL A 76 62.55 1.11 11.22
CA VAL A 76 63.96 1.15 11.65
C VAL A 76 64.72 2.25 10.91
N HIS A 77 64.55 2.37 9.59
CA HIS A 77 65.22 3.41 8.80
C HIS A 77 64.68 4.82 9.06
N ILE A 78 63.38 4.97 9.32
CA ILE A 78 62.79 6.24 9.78
C ILE A 78 63.36 6.64 11.16
N ALA A 79 63.51 5.69 12.09
CA ALA A 79 64.10 5.97 13.41
C ALA A 79 65.57 6.39 13.29
N ALA A 80 66.36 5.74 12.43
CA ALA A 80 67.74 6.12 12.13
C ALA A 80 67.81 7.53 11.51
N LEU A 81 66.91 7.85 10.57
CA LEU A 81 66.81 9.16 9.95
C LEU A 81 66.48 10.26 10.98
N ARG A 82 65.50 10.03 11.86
CA ARG A 82 65.16 10.95 12.96
C ARG A 82 66.34 11.23 13.87
N LYS A 83 67.10 10.19 14.22
CA LYS A 83 68.30 10.32 15.06
C LYS A 83 69.37 11.19 14.40
N VAL A 84 69.57 11.05 13.08
CA VAL A 84 70.54 11.86 12.31
C VAL A 84 70.10 13.32 12.20
N LEU A 85 68.80 13.58 12.02
CA LEU A 85 68.26 14.93 11.90
C LEU A 85 68.08 15.65 13.26
N GLY A 86 68.21 14.94 14.38
CA GLY A 86 67.92 15.48 15.71
C GLY A 86 66.43 15.74 15.93
N ASP A 87 65.57 15.02 15.20
CA ASP A 87 64.11 15.17 15.24
C ASP A 87 63.61 14.90 16.68
N ALA A 88 62.85 15.84 17.25
CA ALA A 88 62.38 15.88 18.64
C ALA A 88 63.42 16.17 19.76
N ARG A 89 64.65 16.57 19.43
CA ARG A 89 65.55 17.29 20.36
C ARG A 89 65.59 18.77 19.97
N ASP A 90 65.54 19.66 20.96
CA ASP A 90 65.52 21.13 20.78
C ASP A 90 64.29 21.73 20.06
N GLY A 91 63.16 21.01 20.01
CA GLY A 91 61.89 21.52 19.45
C GLY A 91 61.74 21.42 17.93
N ASN A 92 62.77 20.93 17.22
CA ASN A 92 62.70 20.76 15.77
C ASN A 92 61.94 19.47 15.40
N ARG A 93 60.94 19.60 14.52
CA ARG A 93 60.14 18.47 14.00
C ARG A 93 60.21 18.41 12.48
N PHE A 94 61.05 17.52 11.94
CA PHE A 94 61.29 17.36 10.50
C PHE A 94 60.39 16.29 9.88
N LEU A 95 60.11 15.19 10.60
CA LEU A 95 59.33 14.05 10.10
C LEU A 95 58.16 13.71 11.01
N ILE A 96 56.93 13.84 10.50
CA ILE A 96 55.74 13.35 11.22
C ILE A 96 55.36 11.94 10.78
N THR A 97 54.88 11.15 11.73
CA THR A 97 54.19 9.89 11.46
C THR A 97 52.71 10.12 11.70
N VAL A 98 51.88 9.81 10.71
CA VAL A 98 50.42 9.82 10.83
C VAL A 98 49.99 8.36 10.97
N PRO A 99 49.52 7.91 12.15
CA PRO A 99 49.13 6.52 12.38
C PRO A 99 48.17 6.02 11.31
N GLY A 100 48.44 4.83 10.77
CA GLY A 100 47.63 4.21 9.71
C GLY A 100 47.70 4.87 8.32
N ARG A 101 48.33 6.05 8.18
CA ARG A 101 48.38 6.80 6.90
C ARG A 101 49.78 6.93 6.30
N GLY A 102 50.84 7.07 7.09
CA GLY A 102 52.22 7.13 6.57
C GLY A 102 53.12 8.18 7.22
N TYR A 103 54.08 8.71 6.45
CA TYR A 103 55.11 9.66 6.90
C TYR A 103 55.11 10.91 6.01
N ALA A 104 55.38 12.07 6.60
CA ALA A 104 55.52 13.32 5.86
C ALA A 104 56.74 14.12 6.36
N PHE A 105 57.41 14.82 5.44
CA PHE A 105 58.44 15.80 5.78
C PHE A 105 57.79 17.18 5.92
N VAL A 106 57.93 17.82 7.07
CA VAL A 106 57.15 19.02 7.43
C VAL A 106 57.99 20.27 7.67
N ALA A 107 59.31 20.17 7.55
CA ALA A 107 60.15 21.36 7.67
C ALA A 107 60.15 22.20 6.38
N PRO A 108 60.21 23.54 6.49
CA PRO A 108 60.24 24.42 5.32
C PRO A 108 61.48 24.15 4.47
N LEU A 109 61.28 23.81 3.20
CA LEU A 109 62.37 23.64 2.24
C LEU A 109 62.69 24.99 1.57
N ARG A 110 63.97 25.36 1.52
CA ARG A 110 64.49 26.52 0.80
C ARG A 110 65.23 26.02 -0.44
N SER A 111 64.72 26.37 -1.62
CA SER A 111 65.45 26.21 -2.89
C SER A 111 66.22 27.51 -3.20
N PRO A 112 67.49 27.48 -3.62
CA PRO A 112 68.28 28.71 -3.81
C PRO A 112 67.93 29.60 -5.01
N HIS A 113 66.80 29.40 -5.71
CA HIS A 113 66.45 30.16 -6.90
C HIS A 113 64.99 30.61 -6.91
N SER A 114 64.71 31.70 -6.20
CA SER A 114 63.83 32.77 -6.68
C SER A 114 64.02 34.01 -5.81
N GLY A 115 64.63 35.04 -6.39
CA GLY A 115 64.90 36.31 -5.73
C GLY A 115 63.75 37.29 -5.92
N THR A 116 63.45 37.99 -4.81
CA THR A 116 62.95 39.37 -4.69
C THR A 116 61.58 39.75 -5.26
N SER A 117 60.62 39.96 -4.36
CA SER A 117 60.09 41.31 -4.10
C SER A 117 59.50 41.42 -2.69
N SER A 118 60.04 42.36 -1.93
CA SER A 118 59.52 42.81 -0.64
C SER A 118 58.43 43.85 -0.90
N ILE A 119 57.19 43.57 -0.47
CA ILE A 119 56.23 44.61 -0.08
C ILE A 119 55.43 44.06 1.11
N TYR A 120 55.33 44.86 2.16
CA TYR A 120 54.40 44.67 3.27
C TYR A 120 52.99 44.38 2.73
N SER A 121 52.41 43.22 3.10
CA SER A 121 50.97 42.98 3.01
C SER A 121 50.54 42.19 4.22
N GLU A 122 49.46 42.65 4.84
CA GLU A 122 48.81 42.13 6.04
C GLU A 122 48.56 40.62 6.01
N ALA A 123 48.43 40.07 7.22
CA ALA A 123 48.02 38.71 7.55
C ALA A 123 47.03 38.09 6.54
N GLY A 124 47.55 37.22 5.67
CA GLY A 124 46.74 36.27 4.91
C GLY A 124 46.72 34.93 5.62
N LEU A 125 45.63 34.64 6.33
CA LEU A 125 45.31 33.27 6.77
C LEU A 125 45.33 32.31 5.56
N PRO A 126 45.78 31.06 5.72
CA PRO A 126 45.60 30.05 4.67
C PRO A 126 44.10 29.91 4.39
N GLN A 127 43.67 30.13 3.14
CA GLN A 127 42.31 29.83 2.69
C GLN A 127 42.04 28.32 2.78
N SER A 128 41.53 27.85 3.93
CA SER A 128 40.89 26.53 4.02
C SER A 128 39.47 26.65 3.45
N LYS A 129 39.11 25.78 2.51
CA LYS A 129 37.73 25.66 2.02
C LYS A 129 36.85 25.16 3.17
N ASN A 130 36.20 26.07 3.89
CA ASN A 130 35.44 25.75 5.10
C ASN A 130 34.08 25.06 4.85
N LEU A 131 33.64 24.96 3.58
CA LEU A 131 32.35 24.39 3.23
C LEU A 131 32.46 23.33 2.12
N PRO A 132 31.81 22.15 2.25
CA PRO A 132 31.72 21.17 1.17
C PRO A 132 31.09 21.77 -0.10
N ALA A 133 31.44 21.22 -1.28
CA ALA A 133 30.92 21.71 -2.56
C ALA A 133 29.37 21.66 -2.60
N PRO A 134 28.71 22.65 -3.22
CA PRO A 134 27.25 22.69 -3.29
C PRO A 134 26.71 21.51 -4.10
N LEU A 135 25.59 20.95 -3.63
CA LEU A 135 24.90 19.85 -4.30
C LEU A 135 24.06 20.40 -5.47
N ARG A 136 24.08 19.72 -6.62
CA ARG A 136 23.46 20.20 -7.87
C ARG A 136 21.92 20.17 -7.84
N SER A 137 21.31 19.30 -7.04
CA SER A 137 19.85 19.20 -6.84
C SER A 137 19.54 18.51 -5.51
N ILE A 138 18.45 18.93 -4.86
CA ILE A 138 17.90 18.27 -3.66
C ILE A 138 16.40 18.07 -3.91
N ALA A 139 16.02 16.86 -4.32
CA ALA A 139 14.65 16.54 -4.69
C ALA A 139 13.68 16.76 -3.50
N GLY A 140 12.65 17.59 -3.72
CA GLY A 140 11.51 17.77 -2.81
C GLY A 140 11.82 18.23 -1.39
N ARG A 141 12.89 19.02 -1.20
CA ARG A 141 13.28 19.59 0.11
C ARG A 141 13.21 21.12 0.16
N ALA A 142 12.55 21.77 -0.79
CA ALA A 142 12.51 23.22 -0.89
C ALA A 142 11.85 23.86 0.35
N GLU A 143 10.69 23.35 0.77
CA GLU A 143 9.97 23.84 1.96
C GLU A 143 10.78 23.59 3.25
N THR A 144 11.27 22.37 3.45
CA THR A 144 12.14 22.01 4.59
C THR A 144 13.38 22.91 4.66
N LEU A 145 13.99 23.24 3.51
CA LEU A 145 15.15 24.11 3.46
C LEU A 145 14.78 25.54 3.87
N ALA A 146 13.66 26.08 3.37
CA ALA A 146 13.19 27.40 3.74
C ALA A 146 12.88 27.50 5.25
N GLU A 147 12.23 26.48 5.82
CA GLU A 147 11.95 26.39 7.25
C GLU A 147 13.22 26.34 8.09
N LEU A 148 14.20 25.50 7.72
CA LEU A 148 15.47 25.39 8.43
C LEU A 148 16.29 26.67 8.36
N ILE A 149 16.32 27.34 7.21
CA ILE A 149 16.98 28.65 7.06
C ILE A 149 16.35 29.65 8.05
N ALA A 150 15.02 29.76 8.07
CA ALA A 150 14.32 30.64 9.00
C ALA A 150 14.57 30.26 10.47
N GLN A 151 14.61 28.97 10.80
CA GLN A 151 14.91 28.47 12.14
C GLN A 151 16.34 28.81 12.56
N VAL A 152 17.33 28.64 11.68
CA VAL A 152 18.74 28.99 11.98
C VAL A 152 18.90 30.50 12.12
N GLN A 153 18.17 31.31 11.36
CA GLN A 153 18.20 32.77 11.51
C GLN A 153 17.57 33.25 12.83
N SER A 154 16.50 32.58 13.28
CA SER A 154 15.74 32.96 14.48
C SER A 154 16.25 32.32 15.78
N ASN A 155 16.97 31.20 15.70
CA ASN A 155 17.45 30.44 16.85
C ASN A 155 18.97 30.23 16.77
N ARG A 156 19.62 30.26 17.94
CA ARG A 156 21.08 30.17 18.05
C ARG A 156 21.60 28.73 18.03
N LEU A 157 20.74 27.76 18.30
CA LEU A 157 21.07 26.35 18.22
C LEU A 157 19.90 25.60 17.57
N VAL A 158 20.15 25.02 16.41
CA VAL A 158 19.20 24.18 15.68
C VAL A 158 19.81 22.80 15.50
N SER A 159 19.09 21.76 15.91
CA SER A 159 19.49 20.37 15.71
C SER A 159 18.59 19.70 14.68
N VAL A 160 19.16 19.32 13.53
CA VAL A 160 18.49 18.49 12.52
C VAL A 160 18.58 17.03 12.95
N VAL A 161 17.45 16.48 13.35
CA VAL A 161 17.32 15.12 13.91
C VAL A 161 16.57 14.21 12.95
N GLY A 162 17.01 12.96 12.83
CA GLY A 162 16.33 11.96 12.01
C GLY A 162 17.15 10.69 11.77
N PRO A 163 16.57 9.68 11.11
CA PRO A 163 17.21 8.38 10.91
C PRO A 163 18.50 8.46 10.08
N GLY A 164 19.30 7.39 10.12
CA GLY A 164 20.48 7.25 9.27
C GLY A 164 20.11 7.35 7.79
N GLY A 165 20.91 8.05 6.98
CA GLY A 165 20.71 8.12 5.53
C GLY A 165 19.53 8.99 5.04
N ILE A 166 18.79 9.66 5.93
CA ILE A 166 17.62 10.49 5.58
C ILE A 166 17.97 11.79 4.83
N GLY A 167 19.24 12.21 4.87
CA GLY A 167 19.74 13.41 4.20
C GLY A 167 20.08 14.60 5.11
N LYS A 168 20.30 14.40 6.41
CA LYS A 168 20.63 15.50 7.36
C LYS A 168 21.84 16.32 6.92
N THR A 169 22.95 15.67 6.59
CA THR A 169 24.18 16.31 6.10
C THR A 169 23.95 17.07 4.79
N THR A 170 23.19 16.47 3.86
CA THR A 170 22.81 17.10 2.58
C THR A 170 22.06 18.41 2.81
N VAL A 171 21.07 18.40 3.71
CA VAL A 171 20.28 19.59 4.05
C VAL A 171 21.10 20.61 4.81
N ALA A 172 21.95 20.19 5.76
CA ALA A 172 22.83 21.10 6.50
C ALA A 172 23.82 21.83 5.58
N ILE A 173 24.42 21.13 4.61
CA ILE A 173 25.27 21.76 3.58
C ILE A 173 24.47 22.76 2.73
N ALA A 174 23.23 22.43 2.34
CA ALA A 174 22.38 23.32 1.57
C ALA A 174 22.00 24.60 2.34
N VAL A 175 21.63 24.46 3.62
CA VAL A 175 21.37 25.58 4.53
C VAL A 175 22.61 26.45 4.66
N ALA A 176 23.79 25.82 4.80
CA ALA A 176 25.06 26.53 4.89
C ALA A 176 25.30 27.44 3.68
N HIS A 177 25.17 26.88 2.47
CA HIS A 177 25.34 27.62 1.21
C HIS A 177 24.31 28.74 1.06
N ALA A 178 23.07 28.52 1.49
CA ALA A 178 22.02 29.54 1.45
C ALA A 178 22.27 30.70 2.42
N LEU A 179 22.94 30.44 3.54
CA LEU A 179 23.24 31.42 4.59
C LEU A 179 24.63 32.07 4.45
N VAL A 180 25.42 31.73 3.44
CA VAL A 180 26.72 32.36 3.19
C VAL A 180 26.60 33.88 3.04
N SER A 181 25.52 34.38 2.42
CA SER A 181 25.26 35.82 2.29
C SER A 181 25.05 36.53 3.62
N ASP A 182 24.55 35.81 4.61
CA ASP A 182 24.08 36.39 5.87
C ASP A 182 25.20 36.48 6.92
N PHE A 183 26.12 35.51 6.90
CA PHE A 183 27.24 35.39 7.84
C PHE A 183 28.61 35.74 7.21
N GLY A 184 28.74 35.60 5.89
CA GLY A 184 30.01 35.72 5.16
C GLY A 184 30.73 34.37 5.04
N ASN A 185 31.32 34.11 3.87
CA ASN A 185 31.93 32.81 3.52
C ASN A 185 33.04 32.36 4.49
N GLU A 186 33.78 33.31 5.06
CA GLU A 186 34.87 33.03 6.02
C GLU A 186 34.36 32.70 7.43
N MET A 187 33.07 32.93 7.70
CA MET A 187 32.43 32.78 9.01
C MET A 187 31.40 31.63 9.04
N VAL A 188 31.42 30.75 8.02
CA VAL A 188 30.65 29.49 8.02
C VAL A 188 31.64 28.34 8.14
N PHE A 189 31.52 27.54 9.21
CA PHE A 189 32.45 26.46 9.52
C PHE A 189 31.74 25.12 9.51
N PHE A 190 32.24 24.16 8.71
CA PHE A 190 31.73 22.79 8.68
C PHE A 190 32.68 21.83 9.39
N VAL A 191 32.16 21.09 10.37
CA VAL A 191 32.92 20.10 11.16
C VAL A 191 32.30 18.72 10.96
N ASP A 192 33.00 17.83 10.25
CA ASP A 192 32.60 16.42 10.10
C ASP A 192 33.08 15.60 11.30
N LEU A 193 32.24 15.51 12.34
CA LEU A 193 32.56 14.72 13.52
C LEU A 193 32.48 13.22 13.25
N GLY A 194 31.72 12.80 12.23
CA GLY A 194 31.55 11.37 11.89
C GLY A 194 32.81 10.70 11.32
N SER A 195 33.89 11.46 11.13
CA SER A 195 35.21 11.00 10.71
C SER A 195 36.18 10.74 11.88
N LEU A 196 35.76 11.01 13.14
CA LEU A 196 36.58 10.86 14.33
C LEU A 196 36.57 9.42 14.85
N ASP A 197 37.75 8.93 15.25
CA ASP A 197 37.93 7.61 15.86
C ASP A 197 37.78 7.65 17.40
N ASP A 198 38.24 8.72 18.05
CA ASP A 198 38.14 8.93 19.51
C ASP A 198 37.16 10.07 19.85
N LYS A 199 36.28 9.82 20.82
CA LYS A 199 35.26 10.77 21.27
C LYS A 199 35.82 11.98 22.02
N ALA A 200 37.03 11.85 22.58
CA ALA A 200 37.70 12.94 23.28
C ALA A 200 38.21 14.04 22.33
N ASP A 201 38.35 13.75 21.03
CA ASP A 201 38.92 14.67 20.04
C ASP A 201 37.91 15.67 19.45
N ALA A 202 36.62 15.56 19.79
CA ALA A 202 35.57 16.39 19.21
C ALA A 202 35.80 17.90 19.42
N ALA A 203 36.21 18.32 20.63
CA ALA A 203 36.48 19.73 20.93
C ALA A 203 37.71 20.25 20.16
N SER A 204 38.74 19.42 20.01
CA SER A 204 39.94 19.73 19.23
C SER A 204 39.63 19.86 17.72
N ALA A 205 38.74 19.01 17.20
CA ALA A 205 38.29 19.09 15.81
C ALA A 205 37.53 20.39 15.52
N VAL A 206 36.67 20.83 16.45
CA VAL A 206 35.97 22.12 16.35
C VAL A 206 36.97 23.29 16.41
N ALA A 207 37.93 23.27 17.34
CA ALA A 207 38.96 24.31 17.44
C ALA A 207 39.81 24.42 16.16
N ALA A 208 40.19 23.27 15.58
CA ALA A 208 40.95 23.22 14.34
C ALA A 208 40.16 23.79 13.16
N ALA A 209 38.87 23.45 13.03
CA ALA A 209 38.01 23.91 11.94
C ALA A 209 37.78 25.43 11.95
N ILE A 210 37.73 26.06 13.13
CA ILE A 210 37.56 27.51 13.27
C ILE A 210 38.90 28.28 13.32
N GLY A 211 40.04 27.58 13.25
CA GLY A 211 41.38 28.19 13.33
C GLY A 211 41.77 28.71 14.72
N CYS A 212 41.15 28.19 15.79
CA CYS A 212 41.45 28.57 17.16
C CYS A 212 42.71 27.85 17.67
N SER A 213 43.77 28.60 17.99
CA SER A 213 45.01 28.04 18.54
C SER A 213 44.87 27.78 20.04
N VAL A 214 44.88 26.51 20.44
CA VAL A 214 44.70 26.08 21.84
C VAL A 214 46.06 25.93 22.54
N GLN A 215 46.94 26.93 22.46
CA GLN A 215 48.25 26.89 23.13
C GLN A 215 48.06 27.01 24.66
N GLY A 216 47.98 25.88 25.36
CA GLY A 216 48.02 25.79 26.82
C GLY A 216 46.68 25.93 27.58
N PHE A 217 45.55 26.03 26.87
CA PHE A 217 44.20 26.10 27.48
C PHE A 217 43.40 24.81 27.23
N VAL A 218 42.35 24.57 28.03
CA VAL A 218 41.36 23.51 27.74
C VAL A 218 40.45 24.02 26.59
N PRO A 219 40.25 23.25 25.50
CA PRO A 219 39.44 23.66 24.34
C PRO A 219 38.07 24.27 24.69
N ASP A 220 37.42 23.75 25.73
CA ASP A 220 36.09 24.16 26.19
C ASP A 220 35.99 25.64 26.63
N HIS A 221 37.11 26.26 27.01
CA HIS A 221 37.16 27.69 27.37
C HIS A 221 37.73 28.57 26.26
N ALA A 222 38.64 28.04 25.44
CA ALA A 222 39.29 28.78 24.36
C ALA A 222 38.32 29.05 23.20
N ILE A 223 37.46 28.08 22.85
CA ILE A 223 36.53 28.19 21.72
C ILE A 223 35.47 29.28 21.94
N PRO A 224 34.74 29.33 23.08
CA PRO A 224 33.78 30.41 23.32
C PRO A 224 34.44 31.79 23.33
N ALA A 225 35.61 31.93 23.93
CA ALA A 225 36.35 33.20 23.99
C ALA A 225 36.79 33.67 22.59
N PHE A 226 37.25 32.77 21.71
CA PHE A 226 37.62 33.08 20.34
C PHE A 226 36.42 33.53 19.48
N LEU A 227 35.23 33.05 19.80
CA LEU A 227 33.99 33.31 19.07
C LEU A 227 33.17 34.48 19.64
N ALA A 228 33.52 35.00 20.81
CA ALA A 228 32.72 35.97 21.57
C ALA A 228 32.27 37.20 20.76
N ASP A 229 33.20 37.78 19.99
CA ASP A 229 32.98 39.00 19.20
C ASP A 229 32.65 38.72 17.72
N LYS A 230 32.40 37.45 17.36
CA LYS A 230 32.17 37.02 15.96
C LYS A 230 30.72 36.63 15.73
N ARG A 231 30.22 36.96 14.55
CA ARG A 231 28.95 36.44 14.03
C ARG A 231 29.27 35.35 13.01
N ALA A 232 29.09 34.09 13.42
CA ALA A 232 29.45 32.93 12.62
C ALA A 232 28.41 31.80 12.74
N LEU A 233 28.37 30.95 11.72
CA LEU A 233 27.58 29.73 11.67
C LEU A 233 28.51 28.52 11.80
N LEU A 234 28.33 27.74 12.87
CA LEU A 234 29.06 26.50 13.11
C LEU A 234 28.16 25.30 12.80
N ILE A 235 28.59 24.45 11.87
CA ILE A 235 27.86 23.25 11.47
C ILE A 235 28.58 22.03 12.04
N LEU A 236 27.90 21.31 12.92
CA LEU A 236 28.41 20.11 13.56
C LEU A 236 27.71 18.89 12.95
N ASP A 237 28.37 18.18 12.04
CA ASP A 237 27.76 17.04 11.36
C ASP A 237 28.05 15.72 12.08
N SER A 238 27.05 14.83 12.16
CA SER A 238 27.16 13.47 12.72
C SER A 238 27.46 13.42 14.23
N CYS A 239 26.77 14.22 15.05
CA CYS A 239 27.05 14.34 16.49
C CYS A 239 26.75 13.09 17.32
N GLU A 240 25.94 12.14 16.84
CA GLU A 240 25.34 11.04 17.61
C GLU A 240 26.32 10.11 18.35
N HIS A 241 27.57 10.01 17.90
CA HIS A 241 28.58 9.14 18.53
C HIS A 241 29.46 9.88 19.56
N VAL A 242 29.42 11.22 19.58
CA VAL A 242 30.24 12.12 20.43
C VAL A 242 29.39 13.08 21.27
N MET A 243 28.10 12.80 21.42
CA MET A 243 27.16 13.70 22.09
C MET A 243 27.56 14.06 23.52
N GLU A 244 28.14 13.12 24.27
CA GLU A 244 28.62 13.35 25.64
C GLU A 244 29.65 14.48 25.72
N THR A 245 30.42 14.69 24.65
CA THR A 245 31.41 15.78 24.53
C THR A 245 30.81 17.03 23.87
N VAL A 246 30.02 16.83 22.80
CA VAL A 246 29.52 17.93 21.96
C VAL A 246 28.40 18.73 22.63
N ALA A 247 27.52 18.08 23.40
CA ALA A 247 26.42 18.77 24.08
C ALA A 247 26.92 19.81 25.10
N PRO A 248 27.84 19.47 26.05
CA PRO A 248 28.45 20.46 26.95
C PRO A 248 29.19 21.57 26.20
N LEU A 249 29.95 21.24 25.16
CA LEU A 249 30.68 22.22 24.35
C LEU A 249 29.74 23.22 23.67
N THR A 250 28.66 22.73 23.06
CA THR A 250 27.64 23.56 22.41
C THR A 250 26.99 24.52 23.42
N LYS A 251 26.68 24.03 24.62
CA LYS A 251 26.16 24.85 25.72
C LYS A 251 27.14 25.98 26.09
N HIS A 252 28.42 25.68 26.23
CA HIS A 252 29.44 26.68 26.56
C HIS A 252 29.62 27.72 25.44
N ILE A 253 29.59 27.31 24.17
CA ILE A 253 29.70 28.24 23.03
C ILE A 253 28.49 29.18 22.98
N VAL A 254 27.28 28.65 23.11
CA VAL A 254 26.05 29.47 23.09
C VAL A 254 25.99 30.41 24.30
N ALA A 255 26.54 30.03 25.45
CA ALA A 255 26.64 30.93 26.61
C ALA A 255 27.69 32.03 26.43
N GLY A 256 28.86 31.70 25.88
CA GLY A 256 30.02 32.61 25.80
C GLY A 256 30.07 33.50 24.54
N ALA A 257 29.32 33.18 23.48
CA ALA A 257 29.39 33.88 22.20
C ALA A 257 28.00 34.24 21.64
N PRO A 258 27.41 35.40 22.01
CA PRO A 258 26.00 35.73 21.79
C PRO A 258 25.58 35.81 20.31
N SER A 259 26.52 36.07 19.39
CA SER A 259 26.26 36.22 17.95
C SER A 259 26.51 34.94 17.13
N ILE A 260 26.80 33.81 17.79
CA ILE A 260 27.02 32.52 17.13
C ILE A 260 25.72 31.74 16.94
N HIS A 261 25.61 31.13 15.77
CA HIS A 261 24.56 30.18 15.42
C HIS A 261 25.18 28.80 15.20
N ILE A 262 24.52 27.76 15.70
CA ILE A 262 24.97 26.37 15.59
C ILE A 262 23.88 25.56 14.88
N LEU A 263 24.29 24.83 13.84
CA LEU A 263 23.46 23.84 13.16
C LEU A 263 24.08 22.45 13.37
N ALA A 264 23.49 21.65 14.25
CA ALA A 264 23.94 20.29 14.50
C ALA A 264 23.14 19.29 13.67
N THR A 265 23.78 18.26 13.12
CA THR A 265 23.09 17.08 12.59
C THR A 265 23.33 15.89 13.51
N SER A 266 22.26 15.19 13.88
CA SER A 266 22.33 14.03 14.78
C SER A 266 21.17 13.06 14.54
N ARG A 267 21.26 11.85 15.10
CA ARG A 267 20.13 10.90 15.13
C ARG A 267 19.18 11.13 16.29
N GLU A 268 19.66 11.80 17.33
CA GLU A 268 18.90 12.19 18.51
C GLU A 268 19.28 13.62 18.92
N ALA A 269 18.38 14.33 19.61
CA ALA A 269 18.62 15.71 20.06
C ALA A 269 19.75 15.79 21.10
N LEU A 270 20.48 16.90 21.12
CA LEU A 270 21.58 17.16 22.07
C LEU A 270 21.07 17.32 23.52
N ARG A 271 19.80 17.68 23.70
CA ARG A 271 19.10 17.93 24.97
C ARG A 271 19.79 19.01 25.81
N VAL A 272 20.10 20.13 25.17
CA VAL A 272 20.72 21.30 25.83
C VAL A 272 19.79 22.52 25.79
N GLU A 273 20.02 23.47 26.68
CA GLU A 273 19.26 24.73 26.72
C GLU A 273 19.35 25.48 25.39
N LEU A 274 18.25 26.11 24.98
CA LEU A 274 18.11 26.87 23.73
C LEU A 274 18.18 26.02 22.44
N GLU A 275 18.20 24.69 22.55
CA GLU A 275 18.12 23.81 21.39
C GLU A 275 16.72 23.83 20.75
N ASN A 276 16.67 24.19 19.47
CA ASN A 276 15.50 24.01 18.63
C ASN A 276 15.66 22.76 17.76
N VAL A 277 14.83 21.74 17.98
CA VAL A 277 14.92 20.46 17.27
C VAL A 277 14.06 20.49 16.01
N HIS A 278 14.70 20.28 14.86
CA HIS A 278 14.03 20.08 13.58
C HIS A 278 14.06 18.59 13.20
N LEU A 279 12.92 17.91 13.28
CA LEU A 279 12.78 16.53 12.81
C LEU A 279 12.72 16.51 11.28
N LEU A 280 13.75 15.96 10.65
CA LEU A 280 13.81 15.89 9.18
C LEU A 280 12.90 14.75 8.67
N PRO A 281 11.80 15.05 7.95
CA PRO A 281 10.86 14.02 7.52
C PRO A 281 11.48 13.11 6.44
N SER A 282 10.91 11.92 6.23
CA SER A 282 11.22 11.10 5.04
C SER A 282 10.76 11.78 3.75
N LEU A 283 11.38 11.41 2.61
CA LEU A 283 10.88 11.83 1.31
C LEU A 283 9.50 11.22 1.07
N ALA A 284 8.51 12.05 0.71
CA ALA A 284 7.16 11.58 0.44
C ALA A 284 7.11 10.68 -0.81
N TRP A 285 6.22 9.69 -0.77
CA TRP A 285 5.90 8.76 -1.85
C TRP A 285 4.38 8.74 -2.09
N PRO A 286 3.90 8.22 -3.24
CA PRO A 286 2.47 8.18 -3.55
C PRO A 286 1.68 7.34 -2.55
N LEU A 287 0.52 7.84 -2.10
CA LEU A 287 -0.39 7.11 -1.20
C LEU A 287 -1.41 6.24 -1.96
N ASP A 288 -1.64 6.55 -3.23
CA ASP A 288 -2.53 5.76 -4.10
C ASP A 288 -1.91 4.37 -4.34
N ALA A 289 -2.75 3.33 -4.33
CA ALA A 289 -2.30 1.96 -4.58
C ALA A 289 -1.83 1.74 -6.02
N GLU A 290 -2.42 2.47 -6.98
CA GLU A 290 -2.11 2.40 -8.41
C GLU A 290 -1.90 3.82 -8.98
N PRO A 291 -0.78 4.50 -8.65
CA PRO A 291 -0.52 5.83 -9.16
C PRO A 291 -0.12 5.78 -10.64
N SER A 292 -0.59 6.75 -11.43
CA SER A 292 -0.03 6.99 -12.77
C SER A 292 1.42 7.49 -12.68
N ALA A 293 2.20 7.37 -13.76
CA ALA A 293 3.58 7.86 -13.81
C ALA A 293 3.68 9.35 -13.50
N ALA A 294 2.73 10.16 -14.00
CA ALA A 294 2.68 11.59 -13.72
C ALA A 294 2.43 11.89 -12.22
N SER A 295 1.46 11.19 -11.61
CA SER A 295 1.17 11.33 -10.17
C SER A 295 2.35 10.84 -9.33
N ALA A 296 2.95 9.71 -9.70
CA ALA A 296 4.11 9.17 -9.01
C ALA A 296 5.31 10.11 -9.04
N LEU A 297 5.62 10.71 -10.19
CA LEU A 297 6.72 11.67 -10.36
C LEU A 297 6.49 13.00 -9.63
N ALA A 298 5.29 13.30 -9.14
CA ALA A 298 5.08 14.44 -8.25
C ALA A 298 5.67 14.20 -6.85
N SER A 299 5.93 12.95 -6.48
CA SER A 299 6.47 12.59 -5.17
C SER A 299 8.00 12.66 -5.13
N PRO A 300 8.62 13.32 -4.12
CA PRO A 300 10.07 13.46 -3.98
C PRO A 300 10.87 12.16 -3.98
N ALA A 301 10.34 11.09 -3.37
CA ALA A 301 11.02 9.80 -3.32
C ALA A 301 11.16 9.17 -4.72
N VAL A 302 10.11 9.27 -5.53
CA VAL A 302 10.08 8.75 -6.91
C VAL A 302 10.97 9.61 -7.82
N GLN A 303 10.98 10.93 -7.64
CA GLN A 303 11.90 11.82 -8.36
C GLN A 303 13.35 11.44 -8.08
N LEU A 304 13.72 11.27 -6.82
CA LEU A 304 15.07 10.84 -6.44
C LEU A 304 15.41 9.47 -7.01
N PHE A 305 14.47 8.52 -6.95
CA PHE A 305 14.65 7.17 -7.52
C PHE A 305 14.97 7.25 -9.01
N MET A 306 14.16 7.99 -9.79
CA MET A 306 14.38 8.10 -11.24
C MET A 306 15.65 8.88 -11.58
N GLU A 307 15.99 9.93 -10.82
CA GLU A 307 17.25 10.68 -10.99
C GLU A 307 18.47 9.77 -10.79
N LYS A 308 18.47 8.96 -9.73
CA LYS A 308 19.58 8.04 -9.42
C LYS A 308 19.59 6.82 -10.33
N ALA A 309 18.45 6.35 -10.80
CA ALA A 309 18.36 5.30 -11.81
C ALA A 309 18.98 5.76 -13.13
N ALA A 310 18.70 6.99 -13.57
CA ALA A 310 19.32 7.60 -14.73
C ALA A 310 20.84 7.73 -14.59
N ALA A 311 21.32 8.19 -13.43
CA ALA A 311 22.75 8.23 -13.13
C ALA A 311 23.41 6.83 -13.10
N GLY A 312 22.63 5.77 -12.87
CA GLY A 312 23.06 4.37 -12.90
C GLY A 312 22.92 3.69 -14.27
N GLY A 313 22.52 4.41 -15.32
CA GLY A 313 22.42 3.90 -16.69
C GLY A 313 21.03 3.52 -17.17
N HIS A 314 19.96 3.75 -16.40
CA HIS A 314 18.58 3.54 -16.84
C HIS A 314 18.01 4.81 -17.50
N LEU A 315 17.93 4.83 -18.83
CA LEU A 315 17.56 6.03 -19.60
C LEU A 315 16.07 6.16 -19.93
N ASP A 316 15.27 5.14 -19.63
CA ASP A 316 13.84 5.15 -19.94
C ASP A 316 13.05 6.06 -18.98
N ARG A 317 11.97 6.66 -19.50
CA ARG A 317 11.02 7.41 -18.67
C ARG A 317 10.10 6.45 -17.92
N LEU A 318 9.67 6.84 -16.72
CA LEU A 318 8.70 6.08 -15.94
C LEU A 318 7.39 5.91 -16.72
N GLN A 319 6.92 4.67 -16.84
CA GLN A 319 5.64 4.31 -17.47
C GLN A 319 4.57 4.02 -16.41
N ASP A 320 3.29 4.18 -16.76
CA ASP A 320 2.16 3.91 -15.84
C ASP A 320 2.17 2.47 -15.31
N SER A 321 2.66 1.51 -16.10
CA SER A 321 2.78 0.10 -15.71
C SER A 321 3.84 -0.18 -14.63
N ASP A 322 4.83 0.69 -14.49
CA ASP A 322 5.93 0.53 -13.51
C ASP A 322 5.84 1.55 -12.36
N ALA A 323 4.98 2.57 -12.48
CA ALA A 323 4.74 3.57 -11.45
C ALA A 323 4.29 2.96 -10.10
N PRO A 324 3.35 1.99 -10.04
CA PRO A 324 3.02 1.31 -8.79
C PRO A 324 4.20 0.54 -8.18
N ILE A 325 5.09 0.00 -9.01
CA ILE A 325 6.26 -0.77 -8.55
C ILE A 325 7.30 0.17 -7.94
N VAL A 326 7.59 1.30 -8.58
CA VAL A 326 8.51 2.30 -8.04
C VAL A 326 7.97 2.93 -6.76
N ALA A 327 6.66 3.19 -6.69
CA ALA A 327 6.00 3.65 -5.47
C ALA A 327 6.17 2.62 -4.33
N ASP A 328 5.97 1.32 -4.61
CA ASP A 328 6.18 0.26 -3.62
C ASP A 328 7.65 0.15 -3.15
N ILE A 329 8.62 0.29 -4.06
CA ILE A 329 10.04 0.35 -3.71
C ILE A 329 10.31 1.52 -2.76
N CYS A 330 9.87 2.73 -3.12
CA CYS A 330 10.09 3.93 -2.31
C CYS A 330 9.45 3.81 -0.91
N ARG A 331 8.25 3.22 -0.85
CA ARG A 331 7.53 2.93 0.39
C ARG A 331 8.30 1.95 1.28
N ARG A 332 8.84 0.86 0.73
CA ARG A 332 9.63 -0.15 1.47
C ARG A 332 10.97 0.37 1.96
N LEU A 333 11.52 1.37 1.27
CA LEU A 333 12.72 2.07 1.69
C LEU A 333 12.41 3.23 2.65
N ASP A 334 11.16 3.34 3.12
CA ASP A 334 10.65 4.33 4.05
C ASP A 334 10.94 5.80 3.66
N GLY A 335 11.12 6.07 2.36
CA GLY A 335 11.51 7.39 1.87
C GLY A 335 12.92 7.83 2.33
N ILE A 336 13.76 6.90 2.81
CA ILE A 336 15.13 7.18 3.23
C ILE A 336 15.97 7.46 1.98
N ALA A 337 16.42 8.70 1.84
CA ALA A 337 17.10 9.18 0.64
C ALA A 337 18.24 8.24 0.19
N LEU A 338 19.19 7.94 1.09
CA LEU A 338 20.33 7.09 0.74
C LEU A 338 19.93 5.64 0.40
N ALA A 339 18.87 5.10 1.03
CA ALA A 339 18.37 3.77 0.69
C ALA A 339 17.79 3.76 -0.74
N ILE A 340 17.05 4.82 -1.11
CA ILE A 340 16.55 5.05 -2.47
C ILE A 340 17.69 5.16 -3.46
N GLU A 341 18.75 5.94 -3.16
CA GLU A 341 19.89 6.09 -4.08
C GLU A 341 20.58 4.76 -4.35
N ILE A 342 20.78 3.94 -3.30
CA ILE A 342 21.42 2.63 -3.40
C ILE A 342 20.57 1.69 -4.29
N ALA A 343 19.26 1.59 -4.03
CA ALA A 343 18.37 0.73 -4.82
C ALA A 343 18.26 1.21 -6.27
N ALA A 344 18.04 2.51 -6.48
CA ALA A 344 17.91 3.12 -7.80
C ALA A 344 19.15 2.94 -8.67
N SER A 345 20.35 3.01 -8.08
CA SER A 345 21.61 2.81 -8.80
C SER A 345 21.75 1.42 -9.45
N ARG A 346 20.90 0.47 -9.07
CA ARG A 346 20.90 -0.92 -9.57
C ARG A 346 19.89 -1.18 -10.68
N VAL A 347 19.03 -0.20 -10.99
CA VAL A 347 18.02 -0.33 -12.05
C VAL A 347 18.67 -0.54 -13.42
N GLY A 348 19.80 0.11 -13.71
CA GLY A 348 20.54 -0.11 -14.96
C GLY A 348 21.02 -1.55 -15.16
N THR A 349 21.19 -2.33 -14.08
CA THR A 349 21.64 -3.73 -14.14
C THR A 349 20.48 -4.73 -14.06
N TYR A 350 19.49 -4.50 -13.19
CA TYR A 350 18.43 -5.48 -12.88
C TYR A 350 17.03 -5.07 -13.39
N GLY A 351 16.88 -3.85 -13.90
CA GLY A 351 15.58 -3.24 -14.19
C GLY A 351 14.77 -2.94 -12.92
N ILE A 352 13.69 -2.18 -13.06
CA ILE A 352 12.82 -1.78 -11.93
C ILE A 352 12.23 -3.00 -11.23
N ARG A 353 11.73 -3.97 -12.01
CA ARG A 353 11.12 -5.21 -11.50
C ARG A 353 12.13 -6.12 -10.79
N GLY A 354 13.36 -6.20 -11.31
CA GLY A 354 14.42 -6.97 -10.66
C GLY A 354 14.84 -6.36 -9.31
N VAL A 355 14.95 -5.03 -9.23
CA VAL A 355 15.20 -4.32 -7.96
C VAL A 355 14.06 -4.55 -6.96
N ALA A 356 12.79 -4.50 -7.39
CA ALA A 356 11.65 -4.86 -6.53
C ALA A 356 11.73 -6.31 -6.02
N GLY A 357 12.14 -7.24 -6.90
CA GLY A 357 12.39 -8.64 -6.54
C GLY A 357 13.46 -8.81 -5.45
N LEU A 358 14.60 -8.12 -5.57
CA LEU A 358 15.67 -8.16 -4.57
C LEU A 358 15.24 -7.61 -3.20
N LEU A 359 14.31 -6.65 -3.18
CA LEU A 359 13.71 -6.13 -1.95
C LEU A 359 12.62 -7.04 -1.35
N ASN A 360 12.17 -8.06 -2.09
CA ASN A 360 11.26 -9.09 -1.58
C ASN A 360 11.99 -10.26 -0.90
N GLU A 361 13.29 -10.45 -1.17
CA GLU A 361 14.07 -11.55 -0.60
C GLU A 361 14.47 -11.27 0.86
N ALA A 362 14.77 -12.33 1.62
CA ALA A 362 15.06 -12.28 3.06
C ALA A 362 16.31 -11.47 3.45
N ASN A 363 17.06 -10.93 2.48
CA ASN A 363 18.28 -10.17 2.74
C ASN A 363 18.46 -8.97 1.78
N PRO A 364 17.62 -7.91 1.88
CA PRO A 364 17.70 -6.71 1.04
C PRO A 364 19.00 -5.88 1.26
N LEU A 365 19.86 -6.30 2.18
CA LEU A 365 20.99 -5.54 2.73
C LEU A 365 22.28 -5.66 1.92
N GLN A 366 22.34 -6.55 0.93
CA GLN A 366 23.55 -6.76 0.11
C GLN A 366 23.72 -5.74 -1.04
N LEU A 367 22.81 -4.78 -1.17
CA LEU A 367 22.91 -3.73 -2.18
C LEU A 367 24.11 -2.82 -1.87
N GLN A 368 25.11 -2.87 -2.76
CA GLN A 368 26.27 -2.00 -2.68
C GLN A 368 25.94 -0.61 -3.27
N GLY A 369 26.42 0.44 -2.62
CA GLY A 369 26.41 1.84 -3.07
C GLY A 369 27.70 2.20 -3.82
N ARG A 370 28.03 3.50 -3.84
CA ARG A 370 29.22 4.03 -4.56
C ARG A 370 30.51 3.66 -3.82
N ARG A 371 31.53 3.21 -4.56
CA ARG A 371 32.87 2.90 -4.02
C ARG A 371 33.58 4.10 -3.38
N SER A 372 33.20 5.32 -3.75
CA SER A 372 33.76 6.57 -3.22
C SER A 372 33.05 7.10 -1.98
N ALA A 373 31.97 6.45 -1.51
CA ALA A 373 31.32 6.81 -0.26
C ALA A 373 32.15 6.35 0.95
N THR A 374 32.06 7.07 2.09
CA THR A 374 32.63 6.62 3.37
C THR A 374 32.10 5.24 3.73
N SER A 375 32.88 4.39 4.42
CA SER A 375 32.52 3.00 4.76
C SER A 375 31.08 2.84 5.27
N ARG A 376 30.62 3.74 6.15
CA ARG A 376 29.25 3.80 6.72
C ARG A 376 28.12 4.07 5.71
N HIS A 377 28.41 4.61 4.53
CA HIS A 377 27.44 4.94 3.46
C HIS A 377 27.61 4.04 2.22
N GLN A 378 28.50 3.04 2.27
CA GLN A 378 28.77 2.15 1.14
C GLN A 378 27.70 1.10 0.92
N THR A 379 26.97 0.68 1.94
CA THR A 379 25.85 -0.27 1.81
C THR A 379 24.73 0.12 2.79
N LEU A 380 23.50 -0.30 2.48
CA LEU A 380 22.39 -0.16 3.44
C LEU A 380 22.71 -0.89 4.75
N GLN A 381 23.40 -2.03 4.66
CA GLN A 381 23.88 -2.77 5.82
C GLN A 381 24.86 -1.98 6.68
N ALA A 382 25.86 -1.32 6.08
CA ALA A 382 26.90 -0.60 6.82
C ALA A 382 26.33 0.59 7.61
N MET A 383 25.32 1.28 7.04
CA MET A 383 24.59 2.35 7.73
C MET A 383 23.84 1.81 8.96
N LEU A 384 23.17 0.66 8.80
CA LEU A 384 22.40 0.03 9.87
C LEU A 384 23.30 -0.62 10.93
N ASP A 385 24.43 -1.24 10.54
CA ASP A 385 25.45 -1.77 11.44
C ASP A 385 26.03 -0.67 12.34
N TRP A 386 26.38 0.48 11.77
CA TRP A 386 26.83 1.63 12.55
C TRP A 386 25.74 2.08 13.53
N SER A 387 24.51 2.20 13.03
CA SER A 387 23.36 2.64 13.83
C SER A 387 23.02 1.70 14.99
N PHE A 388 23.24 0.39 14.81
CA PHE A 388 22.96 -0.66 15.76
C PHE A 388 24.08 -0.82 16.80
N ASN A 389 25.35 -0.64 16.40
CA ASN A 389 26.50 -0.78 17.29
C ASN A 389 26.59 0.34 18.35
N LEU A 390 25.93 1.49 18.11
CA LEU A 390 25.78 2.57 19.10
C LEU A 390 24.75 2.27 20.19
N LEU A 391 23.96 1.20 20.06
CA LEU A 391 22.93 0.83 21.01
C LEU A 391 23.50 -0.01 22.16
N SER A 392 22.94 0.20 23.36
CA SER A 392 23.16 -0.69 24.50
C SER A 392 22.63 -2.10 24.21
N ALA A 393 23.12 -3.11 24.94
CA ALA A 393 22.69 -4.49 24.77
C ALA A 393 21.16 -4.69 24.95
N SER A 394 20.54 -3.94 25.87
CA SER A 394 19.08 -3.96 26.07
C SER A 394 18.30 -3.34 24.91
N GLU A 395 18.81 -2.27 24.32
CA GLU A 395 18.22 -1.63 23.14
C GLU A 395 18.34 -2.53 21.91
N GLN A 396 19.51 -3.15 21.68
CA GLN A 396 19.72 -4.11 20.60
C GLN A 396 18.73 -5.29 20.71
N LYS A 397 18.63 -5.90 21.89
CA LYS A 397 17.69 -7.02 22.12
C LYS A 397 16.24 -6.58 21.90
N THR A 398 15.86 -5.40 22.39
CA THR A 398 14.51 -4.86 22.21
C THR A 398 14.20 -4.62 20.74
N LEU A 399 15.12 -3.99 20.00
CA LEU A 399 14.94 -3.72 18.57
C LEU A 399 14.79 -5.03 17.75
N CYS A 400 15.62 -6.04 18.03
CA CYS A 400 15.50 -7.37 17.40
C CYS A 400 14.20 -8.08 17.79
N THR A 401 13.72 -7.91 19.02
CA THR A 401 12.46 -8.51 19.47
C THR A 401 11.25 -7.87 18.78
N LEU A 402 11.25 -6.54 18.68
CA LEU A 402 10.17 -5.78 18.04
C LEU A 402 10.18 -5.88 16.51
N SER A 403 11.25 -6.42 15.90
CA SER A 403 11.31 -6.62 14.45
C SER A 403 10.29 -7.66 13.93
N ILE A 404 9.63 -8.40 14.84
CA ILE A 404 8.52 -9.28 14.47
C ILE A 404 7.34 -8.50 13.89
N PHE A 405 7.09 -7.27 14.36
CA PHE A 405 5.94 -6.47 13.95
C PHE A 405 6.08 -5.97 12.51
N VAL A 406 5.03 -6.16 11.71
CA VAL A 406 4.86 -5.62 10.36
C VAL A 406 3.89 -4.45 10.42
N GLY A 407 4.43 -3.24 10.37
CA GLY A 407 3.66 -2.00 10.45
C GLY A 407 3.59 -1.46 11.87
N GLN A 408 2.45 -0.87 12.22
CA GLN A 408 2.26 -0.18 13.50
C GLN A 408 1.81 -1.15 14.60
N PHE A 409 2.27 -0.90 15.82
CA PHE A 409 1.89 -1.66 17.01
C PHE A 409 1.74 -0.73 18.23
N PRO A 410 0.78 -1.01 19.13
CA PRO A 410 0.65 -0.27 20.38
C PRO A 410 1.68 -0.75 21.41
N LEU A 411 1.89 0.02 22.48
CA LEU A 411 2.87 -0.31 23.52
C LEU A 411 2.57 -1.63 24.22
N GLU A 412 1.28 -1.95 24.39
CA GLU A 412 0.80 -3.20 24.99
C GLU A 412 1.24 -4.43 24.19
N ALA A 413 1.29 -4.32 22.86
CA ALA A 413 1.80 -5.38 22.00
C ALA A 413 3.29 -5.62 22.24
N ALA A 414 4.06 -4.54 22.42
CA ALA A 414 5.49 -4.63 22.71
C ALA A 414 5.77 -5.36 24.03
N TYR A 415 4.98 -5.11 25.08
CA TYR A 415 5.11 -5.85 26.35
C TYR A 415 4.84 -7.35 26.18
N ALA A 416 3.77 -7.69 25.46
CA ALA A 416 3.38 -9.08 25.23
C ALA A 416 4.47 -9.83 24.45
N VAL A 417 4.97 -9.24 23.36
CA VAL A 417 6.01 -9.86 22.53
C VAL A 417 7.35 -9.96 23.23
N ALA A 418 7.72 -8.95 24.03
CA ALA A 418 8.95 -9.00 24.83
C ALA A 418 8.86 -9.99 26.02
N GLY A 419 7.65 -10.43 26.40
CA GLY A 419 7.39 -11.37 27.51
C GLY A 419 7.78 -10.81 28.87
N VAL A 420 7.52 -9.53 29.04
CA VAL A 420 7.95 -8.76 30.21
C VAL A 420 6.87 -8.82 31.29
N VAL A 421 7.25 -9.17 32.53
CA VAL A 421 6.38 -9.13 33.71
C VAL A 421 6.18 -7.69 34.21
N ASP A 422 5.14 -7.42 35.01
CA ASP A 422 4.70 -6.06 35.36
C ASP A 422 5.83 -5.14 35.89
N ASN A 423 6.76 -5.67 36.69
CA ASN A 423 7.87 -4.88 37.25
C ASN A 423 8.87 -4.37 36.20
N ASP A 424 8.97 -5.04 35.06
CA ASP A 424 9.94 -4.70 34.00
C ASP A 424 9.31 -3.86 32.87
N ARG A 425 7.99 -3.64 32.87
CA ARG A 425 7.29 -2.85 31.84
C ARG A 425 7.81 -1.41 31.74
N LYS A 426 8.08 -0.78 32.88
CA LYS A 426 8.66 0.58 32.92
C LYS A 426 10.02 0.65 32.23
N LYS A 427 10.84 -0.38 32.41
CA LYS A 427 12.17 -0.48 31.79
C LYS A 427 12.07 -0.69 30.27
N LEU A 428 11.14 -1.53 29.81
CA LEU A 428 10.90 -1.70 28.38
C LEU A 428 10.37 -0.40 27.74
N ALA A 429 9.42 0.27 28.40
CA ALA A 429 8.88 1.55 27.92
C ALA A 429 9.99 2.61 27.77
N ALA A 430 10.88 2.74 28.76
CA ALA A 430 12.03 3.62 28.69
C ALA A 430 13.00 3.22 27.55
N THR A 431 13.19 1.92 27.32
CA THR A 431 14.04 1.42 26.22
C THR A 431 13.42 1.74 24.85
N ILE A 432 12.10 1.58 24.69
CA ILE A 432 11.38 1.94 23.45
C ILE A 432 11.41 3.45 23.23
N ALA A 433 11.25 4.25 24.28
CA ALA A 433 11.39 5.71 24.21
C ALA A 433 12.81 6.11 23.75
N SER A 434 13.85 5.49 24.33
CA SER A 434 15.25 5.70 23.90
C SER A 434 15.48 5.33 22.44
N LEU A 435 14.90 4.20 21.97
CA LEU A 435 14.96 3.80 20.56
C LEU A 435 14.22 4.80 19.64
N ALA A 436 13.13 5.40 20.11
CA ALA A 436 12.41 6.44 19.37
C ALA A 436 13.20 7.76 19.33
N ASP A 437 13.82 8.16 20.45
CA ASP A 437 14.71 9.31 20.52
C ASP A 437 15.88 9.19 19.53
N LYS A 438 16.40 7.96 19.36
CA LYS A 438 17.46 7.59 18.39
C LYS A 438 16.96 7.36 16.96
N SER A 439 15.70 7.72 16.67
CA SER A 439 15.07 7.60 15.36
C SER A 439 15.08 6.16 14.77
N LEU A 440 15.06 5.11 15.61
CA LEU A 440 14.94 3.71 15.17
C LEU A 440 13.50 3.20 15.20
N ILE A 441 12.66 3.86 16.00
CA ILE A 441 11.22 3.62 16.09
C ILE A 441 10.53 4.95 15.84
N SER A 442 9.57 4.98 14.92
CA SER A 442 8.70 6.13 14.72
C SER A 442 7.47 6.02 15.61
N ILE A 443 6.97 7.19 16.05
CA ILE A 443 5.78 7.33 16.87
C ILE A 443 4.73 8.08 16.06
N SER A 444 3.50 7.58 16.05
CA SER A 444 2.35 8.23 15.42
C SER A 444 1.16 8.22 16.36
N SER A 445 0.41 9.32 16.44
CA SER A 445 -0.88 9.35 17.13
C SER A 445 -2.03 9.25 16.13
N ILE A 446 -2.86 8.23 16.26
CA ILE A 446 -4.03 8.02 15.39
C ILE A 446 -5.25 7.79 16.28
N GLY A 447 -6.28 8.62 16.13
CA GLY A 447 -7.54 8.47 16.86
C GLY A 447 -7.39 8.51 18.38
N GLY A 448 -6.40 9.26 18.90
CA GLY A 448 -6.10 9.34 20.33
C GLY A 448 -5.21 8.21 20.89
N PHE A 449 -4.83 7.23 20.06
CA PHE A 449 -3.91 6.15 20.43
C PHE A 449 -2.50 6.41 19.92
N VAL A 450 -1.50 5.99 20.69
CA VAL A 450 -0.08 6.08 20.31
C VAL A 450 0.37 4.74 19.72
N TYR A 451 0.90 4.81 18.51
CA TYR A 451 1.45 3.67 17.80
C TYR A 451 2.94 3.86 17.56
N TYR A 452 3.66 2.75 17.67
CA TYR A 452 5.07 2.62 17.35
C TYR A 452 5.22 1.86 16.04
N ARG A 453 6.24 2.20 15.26
CA ARG A 453 6.57 1.47 14.03
C ARG A 453 8.08 1.44 13.87
N LEU A 454 8.62 0.26 13.55
CA LEU A 454 9.97 0.17 13.03
C LEU A 454 9.92 0.51 11.53
N LEU A 455 10.85 1.35 11.07
CA LEU A 455 11.05 1.56 9.63
C LEU A 455 11.30 0.19 8.97
N ASP A 456 10.69 -0.07 7.81
CA ASP A 456 10.73 -1.37 7.13
C ASP A 456 12.19 -1.85 6.90
N THR A 457 13.10 -0.93 6.58
CA THR A 457 14.55 -1.17 6.47
C THR A 457 15.21 -1.57 7.80
N THR A 458 14.92 -0.84 8.88
CA THR A 458 15.43 -1.12 10.23
C THR A 458 14.88 -2.44 10.76
N ARG A 459 13.59 -2.72 10.51
CA ARG A 459 12.95 -3.99 10.85
C ARG A 459 13.63 -5.16 10.16
N ALA A 460 13.84 -5.08 8.84
CA ALA A 460 14.48 -6.15 8.08
C ALA A 460 15.87 -6.48 8.64
N TYR A 461 16.66 -5.44 8.94
CA TYR A 461 17.97 -5.59 9.55
C TYR A 461 17.92 -6.20 10.95
N ALA A 462 17.07 -5.67 11.84
CA ALA A 462 16.93 -6.19 13.20
C ALA A 462 16.44 -7.65 13.20
N SER A 463 15.55 -8.00 12.26
CA SER A 463 15.08 -9.38 12.08
C SER A 463 16.18 -10.32 11.61
N ALA A 464 17.14 -9.86 10.80
CA ALA A 464 18.29 -10.64 10.37
C ALA A 464 19.32 -10.87 11.48
N LYS A 465 19.37 -9.99 12.49
CA LYS A 465 20.20 -10.17 13.70
C LYS A 465 19.57 -11.08 14.74
N LEU A 466 18.26 -11.37 14.64
CA LEU A 466 17.59 -12.33 15.50
C LEU A 466 18.07 -13.74 15.15
N LYS A 467 18.67 -14.44 16.12
CA LYS A 467 19.18 -15.80 15.89
C LYS A 467 18.04 -16.75 15.59
N ILE A 468 18.17 -17.54 14.52
CA ILE A 468 17.24 -18.62 14.21
C ILE A 468 17.34 -19.66 15.33
N GLY A 469 16.21 -19.94 15.99
CA GLY A 469 16.15 -20.87 17.11
C GLY A 469 14.94 -20.61 18.00
N ASP A 470 15.01 -21.08 19.25
CA ASP A 470 13.90 -21.04 20.20
C ASP A 470 13.45 -19.62 20.56
N GLU A 471 14.38 -18.66 20.61
CA GLU A 471 14.04 -17.25 20.90
C GLU A 471 13.14 -16.65 19.81
N GLN A 472 13.45 -16.88 18.53
CA GLN A 472 12.61 -16.44 17.42
C GLN A 472 11.23 -17.10 17.45
N ARG A 473 11.16 -18.40 17.75
CA ARG A 473 9.90 -19.14 17.88
C ARG A 473 9.04 -18.56 19.00
N ALA A 474 9.62 -18.35 20.19
CA ALA A 474 8.91 -17.80 21.35
C ALA A 474 8.42 -16.36 21.12
N ILE A 475 9.17 -15.53 20.38
CA ILE A 475 8.73 -14.18 19.97
C ILE A 475 7.53 -14.27 19.02
N ALA A 476 7.60 -15.12 18.01
CA ALA A 476 6.52 -15.28 17.03
C ALA A 476 5.24 -15.86 17.65
N GLU A 477 5.38 -16.80 18.60
CA GLU A 477 4.27 -17.36 19.38
C GLU A 477 3.57 -16.29 20.23
N ARG A 478 4.34 -15.50 21.00
CA ARG A 478 3.79 -14.39 21.80
C ARG A 478 3.11 -13.34 20.92
N HIS A 479 3.68 -13.05 19.75
CA HIS A 479 3.09 -12.15 18.77
C HIS A 479 1.74 -12.68 18.25
N ALA A 480 1.68 -13.95 17.83
CA ALA A 480 0.45 -14.55 17.35
C ALA A 480 -0.63 -14.64 18.45
N LEU A 481 -0.23 -15.02 19.66
CA LEU A 481 -1.13 -15.09 20.82
C LEU A 481 -1.67 -13.70 21.20
N TYR A 482 -0.83 -12.66 21.15
CA TYR A 482 -1.26 -11.28 21.39
C TYR A 482 -2.35 -10.88 20.40
N PHE A 483 -2.14 -11.07 19.10
CA PHE A 483 -3.15 -10.68 18.10
C PHE A 483 -4.41 -11.56 18.18
N ALA A 484 -4.30 -12.85 18.48
CA ALA A 484 -5.46 -13.70 18.72
C ALA A 484 -6.32 -13.16 19.88
N ASN A 485 -5.70 -12.81 21.01
CA ASN A 485 -6.40 -12.25 22.18
C ASN A 485 -6.89 -10.81 21.96
N PHE A 486 -6.13 -10.00 21.24
CA PHE A 486 -6.48 -8.61 20.89
C PHE A 486 -7.76 -8.56 20.06
N LEU A 487 -7.92 -9.50 19.12
CA LEU A 487 -9.14 -9.61 18.31
C LEU A 487 -10.27 -10.28 19.12
N LYS A 488 -9.99 -11.35 19.85
CA LYS A 488 -10.97 -12.04 20.71
C LYS A 488 -11.66 -11.09 21.69
N SER A 489 -10.89 -10.27 22.41
CA SER A 489 -11.41 -9.30 23.39
C SER A 489 -12.29 -8.19 22.80
N ARG A 490 -12.16 -7.92 21.49
CA ARG A 490 -12.94 -6.88 20.81
C ARG A 490 -14.17 -7.42 20.08
N PHE A 491 -14.16 -8.69 19.70
CA PHE A 491 -15.27 -9.31 18.94
C PHE A 491 -16.16 -10.23 19.76
N LEU A 492 -15.78 -10.59 20.98
CA LEU A 492 -16.67 -11.26 21.93
C LEU A 492 -17.68 -10.25 22.52
N GLY A 493 -18.87 -10.15 21.89
CA GLY A 493 -20.07 -9.64 22.57
C GLY A 493 -20.91 -8.60 21.82
N GLN A 494 -20.41 -7.94 20.77
CA GLN A 494 -21.16 -6.83 20.13
C GLN A 494 -21.47 -7.03 18.63
N GLY A 495 -21.01 -8.12 18.02
CA GLY A 495 -20.95 -8.19 16.56
C GLY A 495 -19.94 -7.17 16.03
N PHE A 496 -19.39 -7.40 14.85
CA PHE A 496 -18.48 -6.44 14.26
C PHE A 496 -19.29 -5.39 13.49
N ASP A 497 -19.33 -4.14 13.97
CA ASP A 497 -19.79 -3.03 13.13
C ASP A 497 -18.64 -2.69 12.14
N GLY A 498 -18.85 -2.94 10.85
CA GLY A 498 -17.92 -2.62 9.76
C GLY A 498 -17.36 -1.20 9.74
N ARG A 499 -17.98 -0.24 10.45
CA ARG A 499 -17.43 1.11 10.68
C ARG A 499 -16.11 1.11 11.46
N GLU A 500 -15.77 0.03 12.16
CA GLU A 500 -14.51 -0.07 12.89
C GLU A 500 -13.38 -0.73 12.08
N ALA A 501 -13.65 -1.31 10.91
CA ALA A 501 -12.64 -2.00 10.09
C ALA A 501 -11.41 -1.14 9.80
N ALA A 502 -11.61 0.16 9.53
CA ALA A 502 -10.54 1.12 9.33
C ALA A 502 -9.59 1.25 10.55
N LYS A 503 -10.07 1.03 11.77
CA LYS A 503 -9.25 1.03 13.00
C LYS A 503 -8.28 -0.15 13.05
N TYR A 504 -8.58 -1.23 12.34
CA TYR A 504 -7.77 -2.45 12.33
C TYR A 504 -6.82 -2.54 11.12
N THR A 505 -7.01 -1.69 10.11
CA THR A 505 -6.10 -1.56 8.95
C THR A 505 -4.61 -1.45 9.36
N PRO A 506 -4.23 -0.64 10.38
CA PRO A 506 -2.84 -0.57 10.82
C PRO A 506 -2.24 -1.89 11.33
N HIS A 507 -3.10 -2.84 11.75
CA HIS A 507 -2.71 -4.13 12.31
C HIS A 507 -2.76 -5.29 11.32
N LEU A 508 -3.30 -5.09 10.10
CA LEU A 508 -3.46 -6.16 9.10
C LEU A 508 -2.15 -6.86 8.77
N GLY A 509 -1.05 -6.11 8.63
CA GLY A 509 0.28 -6.69 8.37
C GLY A 509 0.72 -7.65 9.48
N ASN A 510 0.47 -7.28 10.74
CA ASN A 510 0.77 -8.13 11.89
C ASN A 510 -0.15 -9.36 11.96
N ILE A 511 -1.44 -9.19 11.69
CA ILE A 511 -2.42 -10.29 11.69
C ILE A 511 -2.04 -11.33 10.62
N ARG A 512 -1.69 -10.87 9.40
CA ARG A 512 -1.21 -11.72 8.31
C ARG A 512 0.02 -12.52 8.70
N LYS A 513 1.04 -11.83 9.23
CA LYS A 513 2.27 -12.49 9.68
C LYS A 513 2.04 -13.50 10.79
N ALA A 514 1.12 -13.20 11.71
CA ALA A 514 0.73 -14.13 12.76
C ALA A 514 0.00 -15.37 12.21
N LEU A 515 -0.89 -15.22 11.23
CA LEU A 515 -1.56 -16.33 10.53
C LEU A 515 -0.55 -17.20 9.76
N GLU A 516 0.33 -16.57 8.98
CA GLU A 516 1.41 -17.23 8.25
C GLU A 516 2.33 -18.05 9.17
N TRP A 517 2.74 -17.46 10.30
CA TRP A 517 3.55 -18.17 11.28
C TRP A 517 2.78 -19.34 11.89
N SER A 518 1.52 -19.11 12.32
CA SER A 518 0.73 -20.11 13.05
C SER A 518 0.48 -21.39 12.24
N PHE A 519 0.31 -21.26 10.93
CA PHE A 519 0.12 -22.40 10.03
C PHE A 519 1.38 -22.87 9.29
N SER A 520 2.56 -22.35 9.66
CA SER A 520 3.84 -22.88 9.18
C SER A 520 4.26 -24.13 9.94
N ASP A 521 5.27 -24.86 9.43
CA ASP A 521 5.84 -26.05 10.10
C ASP A 521 6.40 -25.75 11.51
N ARG A 522 6.69 -24.48 11.80
CA ARG A 522 7.24 -24.01 13.09
C ARG A 522 6.19 -23.29 13.96
N GLY A 523 4.94 -23.24 13.49
CA GLY A 523 3.83 -22.54 14.14
C GLY A 523 3.11 -23.34 15.20
N ASP A 524 2.02 -22.75 15.68
CA ASP A 524 0.98 -23.41 16.45
C ASP A 524 -0.39 -23.24 15.74
N PRO A 525 -0.91 -24.31 15.11
CA PRO A 525 -2.20 -24.27 14.45
C PRO A 525 -3.37 -23.93 15.38
N ALA A 526 -3.29 -24.18 16.68
CA ALA A 526 -4.35 -23.84 17.63
C ALA A 526 -4.52 -22.32 17.75
N ILE A 527 -3.41 -21.58 17.86
CA ILE A 527 -3.43 -20.11 17.80
C ILE A 527 -3.93 -19.65 16.44
N GLY A 528 -3.49 -20.31 15.36
CA GLY A 528 -3.91 -20.02 13.99
C GLY A 528 -5.42 -20.11 13.77
N ARG A 529 -6.08 -21.14 14.32
CA ARG A 529 -7.53 -21.33 14.21
C ARG A 529 -8.32 -20.21 14.88
N GLU A 530 -7.98 -19.88 16.14
CA GLU A 530 -8.62 -18.76 16.85
C GLU A 530 -8.36 -17.43 16.15
N LEU A 531 -7.12 -17.20 15.71
CA LEU A 531 -6.77 -15.99 14.99
C LEU A 531 -7.54 -15.87 13.68
N ALA A 532 -7.64 -16.94 12.89
CA ALA A 532 -8.39 -16.95 11.63
C ALA A 532 -9.87 -16.65 11.85
N ALA A 533 -10.49 -17.30 12.85
CA ALA A 533 -11.89 -17.09 13.18
C ALA A 533 -12.19 -15.66 13.65
N ASN A 534 -11.26 -15.02 14.37
CA ASN A 534 -11.41 -13.65 14.85
C ASN A 534 -11.06 -12.60 13.77
N ALA A 535 -10.08 -12.87 12.91
CA ALA A 535 -9.66 -11.97 11.83
C ALA A 535 -10.64 -11.98 10.64
N ALA A 536 -11.43 -13.04 10.49
CA ALA A 536 -12.37 -13.20 9.38
C ALA A 536 -13.34 -12.03 9.22
N SER A 537 -13.90 -11.51 10.32
CA SER A 537 -14.79 -10.34 10.28
C SER A 537 -14.11 -9.11 9.68
N ILE A 538 -12.83 -8.88 9.97
CA ILE A 538 -12.06 -7.78 9.38
C ILE A 538 -11.95 -7.99 7.87
N PHE A 539 -11.52 -9.19 7.43
CA PHE A 539 -11.34 -9.48 6.01
C PHE A 539 -12.62 -9.35 5.20
N LEU A 540 -13.77 -9.75 5.76
CA LEU A 540 -15.08 -9.58 5.12
C LEU A 540 -15.41 -8.10 4.91
N GLU A 541 -15.21 -7.25 5.92
CA GLU A 541 -15.53 -5.82 5.84
C GLU A 541 -14.64 -5.05 4.87
N ILE A 542 -13.34 -5.36 4.81
CA ILE A 542 -12.42 -4.75 3.84
C ILE A 542 -12.47 -5.43 2.46
N SER A 543 -13.48 -6.27 2.21
CA SER A 543 -13.69 -7.00 0.95
C SER A 543 -12.52 -7.88 0.50
N GLN A 544 -11.67 -8.34 1.43
CA GLN A 544 -10.57 -9.27 1.18
C GLN A 544 -11.05 -10.72 1.27
N PHE A 545 -12.08 -11.06 0.47
CA PHE A 545 -12.79 -12.34 0.56
C PHE A 545 -11.90 -13.56 0.28
N GLY A 546 -10.99 -13.46 -0.69
CA GLY A 546 -10.06 -14.56 -1.02
C GLY A 546 -9.09 -14.89 0.12
N GLU A 547 -8.66 -13.88 0.86
CA GLU A 547 -7.81 -14.05 2.05
C GLU A 547 -8.60 -14.67 3.20
N CYS A 548 -9.83 -14.20 3.44
CA CYS A 548 -10.74 -14.80 4.42
C CYS A 548 -10.92 -16.30 4.17
N GLN A 549 -11.21 -16.68 2.92
CA GLN A 549 -11.39 -18.08 2.55
C GLN A 549 -10.15 -18.93 2.76
N ARG A 550 -8.97 -18.42 2.34
CA ARG A 550 -7.70 -19.13 2.48
C ARG A 550 -7.47 -19.53 3.93
N TRP A 551 -7.53 -18.57 4.83
CA TRP A 551 -7.27 -18.80 6.25
C TRP A 551 -8.36 -19.64 6.92
N CYS A 552 -9.64 -19.46 6.57
CA CYS A 552 -10.72 -20.30 7.10
C CYS A 552 -10.58 -21.75 6.64
N ARG A 553 -10.29 -22.00 5.35
CA ARG A 553 -10.05 -23.36 4.83
C ARG A 553 -8.89 -24.04 5.54
N GLN A 554 -7.77 -23.32 5.71
CA GLN A 554 -6.59 -23.84 6.39
C GLN A 554 -6.85 -24.15 7.88
N ALA A 555 -7.62 -23.31 8.56
CA ALA A 555 -8.07 -23.54 9.93
C ALA A 555 -8.99 -24.77 10.04
N ILE A 556 -9.94 -24.92 9.12
CA ILE A 556 -10.90 -26.03 9.07
C ILE A 556 -10.22 -27.36 8.73
N SER A 557 -9.25 -27.38 7.81
CA SER A 557 -8.57 -28.62 7.40
C SER A 557 -7.77 -29.25 8.53
N GLY A 558 -7.27 -28.43 9.47
CA GLY A 558 -6.53 -28.88 10.66
C GLY A 558 -7.34 -28.83 11.96
N LEU A 559 -8.67 -28.86 11.89
CA LEU A 559 -9.55 -28.77 13.06
C LEU A 559 -9.56 -30.11 13.84
N PRO A 560 -9.11 -30.13 15.11
CA PRO A 560 -9.12 -31.35 15.93
C PRO A 560 -10.54 -31.70 16.36
N GLU A 561 -10.77 -32.97 16.73
CA GLU A 561 -12.07 -33.44 17.20
C GLU A 561 -12.59 -32.69 18.43
N SER A 562 -11.70 -32.17 19.29
CA SER A 562 -12.08 -31.33 20.44
C SER A 562 -12.74 -30.00 20.05
N ASP A 563 -12.42 -29.48 18.86
CA ASP A 563 -12.93 -28.20 18.37
C ASP A 563 -14.16 -28.39 17.45
N ARG A 564 -14.53 -29.64 17.14
CA ARG A 564 -15.74 -29.98 16.37
C ARG A 564 -16.99 -29.69 17.19
N GLY A 565 -18.03 -29.13 16.56
CA GLY A 565 -19.28 -28.76 17.22
C GLY A 565 -19.19 -27.46 18.04
N THR A 566 -18.04 -26.79 18.08
CA THR A 566 -17.82 -25.61 18.94
C THR A 566 -18.15 -24.30 18.24
N SER A 567 -18.26 -23.22 19.02
CA SER A 567 -18.40 -21.86 18.49
C SER A 567 -17.23 -21.43 17.59
N LEU A 568 -16.03 -22.00 17.77
CA LEU A 568 -14.89 -21.77 16.88
C LEU A 568 -15.17 -22.32 15.48
N GLU A 569 -15.63 -23.57 15.38
CA GLU A 569 -16.00 -24.19 14.09
C GLU A 569 -17.12 -23.39 13.41
N LEU A 570 -18.15 -22.96 14.17
CA LEU A 570 -19.23 -22.13 13.64
C LEU A 570 -18.70 -20.82 13.03
N ARG A 571 -17.83 -20.09 13.74
CA ARG A 571 -17.27 -18.82 13.23
C ARG A 571 -16.47 -19.00 11.94
N LEU A 572 -15.68 -20.08 11.84
CA LEU A 572 -14.89 -20.39 10.64
C LEU A 572 -15.78 -20.70 9.44
N TYR A 573 -16.77 -21.58 9.60
CA TYR A 573 -17.68 -21.92 8.50
C TYR A 573 -18.62 -20.76 8.14
N TYR A 574 -19.06 -19.97 9.13
CA TYR A 574 -19.83 -18.74 8.89
C TYR A 574 -19.07 -17.79 7.98
N ALA A 575 -17.81 -17.49 8.31
CA ALA A 575 -16.99 -16.59 7.50
C ALA A 575 -16.65 -17.17 6.12
N LEU A 576 -16.41 -18.48 6.04
CA LEU A 576 -16.19 -19.17 4.76
C LEU A 576 -17.43 -19.07 3.86
N ALA A 577 -18.62 -19.33 4.40
CA ALA A 577 -19.88 -19.24 3.68
C ALA A 577 -20.17 -17.81 3.19
N ARG A 578 -19.99 -16.81 4.08
CA ARG A 578 -20.24 -15.39 3.76
C ARG A 578 -19.24 -14.84 2.75
N SER A 579 -17.95 -15.16 2.86
CA SER A 579 -16.94 -14.73 1.87
C SER A 579 -17.17 -15.36 0.49
N ALA A 580 -17.68 -16.59 0.45
CA ALA A 580 -18.00 -17.29 -0.79
C ALA A 580 -19.15 -16.68 -1.60
N LEU A 581 -19.98 -15.81 -1.00
CA LEU A 581 -20.96 -15.02 -1.75
C LEU A 581 -20.32 -14.11 -2.81
N TYR A 582 -19.06 -13.70 -2.59
CA TYR A 582 -18.41 -12.64 -3.37
C TYR A 582 -17.25 -13.12 -4.25
N THR A 583 -16.87 -14.40 -4.14
CA THR A 583 -15.77 -14.98 -4.92
C THR A 583 -16.28 -16.10 -5.83
N PRO A 584 -15.68 -16.32 -7.01
CA PRO A 584 -15.86 -17.56 -7.75
C PRO A 584 -15.41 -18.76 -6.91
N GLY A 585 -16.27 -19.77 -6.76
CA GLY A 585 -15.97 -20.98 -5.97
C GLY A 585 -16.81 -22.16 -6.43
N SER A 586 -16.43 -23.37 -6.00
CA SER A 586 -17.20 -24.58 -6.27
C SER A 586 -18.59 -24.48 -5.62
N VAL A 587 -19.66 -24.56 -6.42
CA VAL A 587 -21.06 -24.46 -5.94
C VAL A 587 -21.33 -25.43 -4.78
N ASN A 588 -20.69 -26.60 -4.79
CA ASN A 588 -20.83 -27.61 -3.75
C ASN A 588 -20.14 -27.20 -2.45
N GLU A 589 -18.90 -26.69 -2.52
CA GLU A 589 -18.14 -26.26 -1.34
C GLU A 589 -18.88 -25.14 -0.58
N VAL A 590 -19.41 -24.16 -1.32
CA VAL A 590 -20.16 -23.05 -0.71
C VAL A 590 -21.43 -23.55 -0.03
N ARG A 591 -22.16 -24.44 -0.69
CA ARG A 591 -23.39 -25.03 -0.14
C ARG A 591 -23.10 -25.87 1.10
N ASP A 592 -22.01 -26.63 1.11
CA ASP A 592 -21.62 -27.45 2.26
C ASP A 592 -21.16 -26.59 3.45
N ALA A 593 -20.47 -25.47 3.19
CA ALA A 593 -20.12 -24.51 4.22
C ALA A 593 -21.38 -23.90 4.87
N PHE A 594 -22.38 -23.49 4.08
CA PHE A 594 -23.66 -23.00 4.60
C PHE A 594 -24.38 -24.05 5.43
N LYS A 595 -24.50 -25.29 4.93
CA LYS A 595 -25.14 -26.39 5.65
C LYS A 595 -24.45 -26.68 6.99
N ARG A 596 -23.12 -26.74 7.00
CA ARG A 596 -22.35 -27.00 8.22
C ARG A 596 -22.52 -25.85 9.22
N ALA A 597 -22.44 -24.60 8.77
CA ALA A 597 -22.65 -23.44 9.63
C ALA A 597 -24.07 -23.40 10.22
N LEU A 598 -25.11 -23.67 9.41
CA LEU A 598 -26.49 -23.71 9.86
C LEU A 598 -26.70 -24.80 10.93
N HIS A 599 -26.25 -26.02 10.67
CA HIS A 599 -26.33 -27.12 11.62
C HIS A 599 -25.62 -26.81 12.95
N LEU A 600 -24.45 -26.17 12.89
CA LEU A 600 -23.72 -25.74 14.08
C LEU A 600 -24.46 -24.63 14.83
N SER A 601 -25.03 -23.65 14.14
CA SER A 601 -25.82 -22.58 14.76
C SER A 601 -27.07 -23.11 15.47
N GLU A 602 -27.72 -24.13 14.90
CA GLU A 602 -28.85 -24.82 15.52
C GLU A 602 -28.44 -25.58 16.78
N THR A 603 -27.36 -26.37 16.67
CA THR A 603 -26.85 -27.19 17.78
C THR A 603 -26.35 -26.33 18.95
N LEU A 604 -25.79 -25.15 18.64
CA LEU A 604 -25.31 -24.18 19.63
C LEU A 604 -26.39 -23.19 20.10
N HIS A 605 -27.61 -23.30 19.60
CA HIS A 605 -28.74 -22.40 19.89
C HIS A 605 -28.41 -20.91 19.63
N ASP A 606 -27.64 -20.63 18.58
CA ASP A 606 -27.29 -19.27 18.18
C ASP A 606 -28.27 -18.77 17.11
N GLU A 607 -29.45 -18.34 17.55
CA GLU A 607 -30.53 -17.90 16.65
C GLU A 607 -30.10 -16.71 15.78
N ARG A 608 -29.23 -15.82 16.30
CA ARG A 608 -28.75 -14.68 15.53
C ARG A 608 -27.89 -15.12 14.34
N ARG A 609 -26.90 -15.99 14.58
CA ARG A 609 -26.07 -16.53 13.49
C ARG A 609 -26.88 -17.41 12.55
N GLN A 610 -27.86 -18.16 13.06
CA GLN A 610 -28.76 -18.94 12.23
C GLN A 610 -29.54 -18.04 11.27
N PHE A 611 -30.11 -16.93 11.76
CA PHE A 611 -30.79 -15.94 10.94
C PHE A 611 -29.88 -15.35 9.86
N ASP A 612 -28.70 -14.84 10.26
CA ASP A 612 -27.74 -14.22 9.33
C ASP A 612 -27.30 -15.21 8.24
N LEU A 613 -27.08 -16.49 8.58
CA LEU A 613 -26.75 -17.55 7.63
C LEU A 613 -27.90 -17.85 6.67
N LEU A 614 -29.15 -17.92 7.14
CA LEU A 614 -30.30 -18.14 6.27
C LEU A 614 -30.48 -16.96 5.30
N ALA A 615 -30.30 -15.72 5.76
CA ALA A 615 -30.36 -14.55 4.90
C ALA A 615 -29.29 -14.58 3.80
N ASP A 616 -28.04 -14.83 4.17
CA ASP A 616 -26.91 -14.97 3.25
C ASP A 616 -27.11 -16.15 2.28
N PHE A 617 -27.64 -17.27 2.77
CA PHE A 617 -27.89 -18.45 1.95
C PHE A 617 -29.04 -18.23 0.96
N ASN A 618 -30.10 -17.52 1.35
CA ASN A 618 -31.15 -17.12 0.42
C ASN A 618 -30.58 -16.32 -0.76
N VAL A 619 -29.72 -15.35 -0.47
CA VAL A 619 -29.03 -14.55 -1.49
C VAL A 619 -28.21 -15.43 -2.43
N TYR A 620 -27.44 -16.37 -1.89
CA TYR A 620 -26.69 -17.35 -2.67
C TYR A 620 -27.58 -18.19 -3.59
N LEU A 621 -28.69 -18.71 -3.06
CA LEU A 621 -29.60 -19.59 -3.78
C LEU A 621 -30.30 -18.83 -4.92
N VAL A 622 -30.79 -17.61 -4.66
CA VAL A 622 -31.39 -16.73 -5.68
C VAL A 622 -30.40 -16.43 -6.80
N ARG A 623 -29.14 -16.14 -6.48
CA ARG A 623 -28.10 -15.86 -7.50
C ARG A 623 -27.85 -17.06 -8.42
N ASN A 624 -27.84 -18.27 -7.86
CA ASN A 624 -27.61 -19.52 -8.60
C ASN A 624 -28.89 -20.09 -9.23
N GLY A 625 -30.04 -19.44 -9.05
CA GLY A 625 -31.33 -19.86 -9.59
C GLY A 625 -32.08 -20.91 -8.77
N ASP A 626 -31.59 -21.35 -7.61
CA ASP A 626 -32.29 -22.31 -6.74
C ASP A 626 -33.43 -21.63 -5.97
N PHE A 627 -34.50 -21.30 -6.67
CA PHE A 627 -35.61 -20.52 -6.12
C PHE A 627 -36.46 -21.31 -5.12
N LYS A 628 -36.48 -22.64 -5.24
CA LYS A 628 -37.14 -23.53 -4.28
C LYS A 628 -36.42 -23.51 -2.93
N GLY A 629 -35.09 -23.63 -2.95
CA GLY A 629 -34.29 -23.47 -1.74
C GLY A 629 -34.45 -22.07 -1.15
N ALA A 630 -34.38 -21.02 -2.00
CA ALA A 630 -34.49 -19.64 -1.56
C ALA A 630 -35.78 -19.38 -0.76
N ILE A 631 -36.95 -19.77 -1.27
CA ILE A 631 -38.22 -19.54 -0.55
C ILE A 631 -38.33 -20.34 0.75
N ALA A 632 -37.74 -21.55 0.81
CA ALA A 632 -37.71 -22.35 2.04
C ALA A 632 -36.88 -21.64 3.12
N THR A 633 -35.65 -21.24 2.77
CA THR A 633 -34.74 -20.50 3.63
C THR A 633 -35.32 -19.15 4.08
N ALA A 634 -36.03 -18.43 3.20
CA ALA A 634 -36.70 -17.18 3.57
C ALA A 634 -37.78 -17.40 4.63
N LYS A 635 -38.59 -18.46 4.50
CA LYS A 635 -39.62 -18.81 5.50
C LYS A 635 -39.02 -19.23 6.83
N GLU A 636 -37.93 -19.99 6.81
CA GLU A 636 -37.20 -20.36 8.02
C GLU A 636 -36.64 -19.11 8.73
N SER A 637 -36.04 -18.18 7.97
CA SER A 637 -35.55 -16.91 8.54
C SER A 637 -36.67 -16.09 9.17
N ALA A 638 -37.85 -16.06 8.54
CA ALA A 638 -39.02 -15.34 9.07
C ALA A 638 -39.55 -15.96 10.37
N ALA A 639 -39.49 -17.29 10.49
CA ALA A 639 -39.84 -17.97 11.73
C ALA A 639 -38.87 -17.60 12.87
N ILE A 640 -37.57 -17.45 12.58
CA ILE A 640 -36.59 -16.98 13.57
C ILE A 640 -36.86 -15.52 13.95
N ALA A 641 -36.99 -14.62 12.96
CA ALA A 641 -37.28 -13.20 13.20
C ALA A 641 -38.56 -12.97 14.03
N GLN A 642 -39.56 -13.85 13.87
CA GLN A 642 -40.77 -13.82 14.69
C GLN A 642 -40.49 -14.22 16.15
N ARG A 643 -39.62 -15.21 16.40
CA ARG A 643 -39.25 -15.66 17.75
C ARG A 643 -38.35 -14.65 18.47
N THR A 644 -37.32 -14.14 17.80
CA THR A 644 -36.36 -13.18 18.37
C THR A 644 -37.01 -11.83 18.62
N GLY A 645 -37.97 -11.45 17.76
CA GLY A 645 -38.67 -10.17 17.85
C GLY A 645 -37.87 -8.98 17.31
N ASP A 646 -36.64 -9.19 16.83
CA ASP A 646 -35.73 -8.15 16.37
C ASP A 646 -36.29 -7.36 15.16
N PRO A 647 -36.37 -6.02 15.22
CA PRO A 647 -36.93 -5.23 14.13
C PRO A 647 -36.18 -5.35 12.80
N ALA A 648 -34.85 -5.43 12.82
CA ALA A 648 -34.05 -5.55 11.60
C ALA A 648 -34.22 -6.94 10.96
N GLU A 649 -34.29 -7.99 11.78
CA GLU A 649 -34.56 -9.35 11.30
C GLU A 649 -35.95 -9.43 10.65
N LYS A 650 -36.97 -8.80 11.25
CA LYS A 650 -38.32 -8.75 10.66
C LYS A 650 -38.36 -8.05 9.31
N ILE A 651 -37.70 -6.89 9.19
CA ILE A 651 -37.61 -6.16 7.92
C ILE A 651 -36.92 -7.03 6.86
N LEU A 652 -35.77 -7.62 7.21
CA LEU A 652 -35.01 -8.44 6.30
C LEU A 652 -35.79 -9.69 5.87
N SER A 653 -36.51 -10.34 6.78
CA SER A 653 -37.38 -11.48 6.44
C SER A 653 -38.49 -11.11 5.45
N GLU A 654 -39.17 -9.97 5.64
CA GLU A 654 -40.19 -9.49 4.70
C GLU A 654 -39.59 -9.25 3.30
N TRP A 655 -38.39 -8.67 3.25
CA TRP A 655 -37.66 -8.46 2.00
C TRP A 655 -37.22 -9.76 1.30
N LEU A 656 -36.67 -10.71 2.06
CA LEU A 656 -36.27 -12.03 1.53
C LEU A 656 -37.48 -12.83 1.03
N LEU A 657 -38.60 -12.79 1.76
CA LEU A 657 -39.86 -13.39 1.34
C LEU A 657 -40.38 -12.73 0.06
N GLY A 658 -40.37 -11.40 -0.01
CA GLY A 658 -40.80 -10.64 -1.19
C GLY A 658 -40.03 -11.03 -2.44
N ALA A 659 -38.69 -11.04 -2.37
CA ALA A 659 -37.83 -11.46 -3.48
C ALA A 659 -38.02 -12.94 -3.87
N SER A 660 -38.17 -13.83 -2.88
CA SER A 660 -38.32 -15.27 -3.13
C SER A 660 -39.70 -15.63 -3.71
N TYR A 661 -40.76 -14.95 -3.27
CA TYR A 661 -42.10 -15.10 -3.85
C TYR A 661 -42.17 -14.55 -5.27
N HIS A 662 -41.45 -13.46 -5.56
CA HIS A 662 -41.33 -12.94 -6.91
C HIS A 662 -40.76 -14.01 -7.84
N ALA A 663 -39.62 -14.61 -7.47
CA ALA A 663 -38.95 -15.63 -8.28
C ALA A 663 -39.76 -16.92 -8.46
N THR A 664 -40.50 -17.33 -7.43
CA THR A 664 -41.38 -18.52 -7.47
C THR A 664 -42.75 -18.25 -8.09
N GLY A 665 -42.98 -17.05 -8.64
CA GLY A 665 -44.19 -16.74 -9.43
C GLY A 665 -45.38 -16.23 -8.61
N ASN A 666 -45.31 -16.13 -7.28
CA ASN A 666 -46.42 -15.58 -6.49
C ASN A 666 -46.31 -14.05 -6.36
N GLN A 667 -46.71 -13.34 -7.42
CA GLN A 667 -46.55 -11.89 -7.50
C GLN A 667 -47.42 -11.12 -6.50
N ALA A 668 -48.53 -11.73 -6.07
CA ALA A 668 -49.40 -11.18 -5.02
C ALA A 668 -48.66 -11.11 -3.67
N ALA A 669 -48.08 -12.24 -3.25
CA ALA A 669 -47.33 -12.35 -2.01
C ALA A 669 -46.05 -11.50 -2.08
N ALA A 670 -45.36 -11.52 -3.22
CA ALA A 670 -44.17 -10.71 -3.45
C ALA A 670 -44.42 -9.23 -3.18
N LEU A 671 -45.43 -8.64 -3.83
CA LEU A 671 -45.79 -7.23 -3.66
C LEU A 671 -46.13 -6.90 -2.20
N ARG A 672 -46.91 -7.77 -1.54
CA ARG A 672 -47.31 -7.58 -0.14
C ARG A 672 -46.11 -7.57 0.80
N HIS A 673 -45.24 -8.57 0.71
CA HIS A 673 -44.08 -8.71 1.59
C HIS A 673 -43.05 -7.58 1.36
N CYS A 674 -42.78 -7.21 0.11
CA CYS A 674 -41.94 -6.05 -0.19
C CYS A 674 -42.49 -4.76 0.44
N LYS A 675 -43.79 -4.45 0.24
CA LYS A 675 -44.43 -3.26 0.83
C LYS A 675 -44.35 -3.29 2.36
N ASN A 676 -44.61 -4.43 2.99
CA ASN A 676 -44.52 -4.58 4.44
C ASN A 676 -43.10 -4.29 4.96
N GLY A 677 -42.06 -4.82 4.32
CA GLY A 677 -40.68 -4.57 4.72
C GLY A 677 -40.30 -3.09 4.66
N PHE A 678 -40.67 -2.38 3.58
CA PHE A 678 -40.42 -0.94 3.47
C PHE A 678 -41.26 -0.10 4.44
N LEU A 679 -42.50 -0.51 4.74
CA LEU A 679 -43.30 0.13 5.78
C LEU A 679 -42.66 -0.03 7.16
N LEU A 680 -42.14 -1.21 7.48
CA LEU A 680 -41.44 -1.47 8.75
C LEU A 680 -40.14 -0.66 8.86
N GLN A 681 -39.39 -0.51 7.77
CA GLN A 681 -38.16 0.29 7.73
C GLN A 681 -38.41 1.79 8.00
N ALA A 682 -39.59 2.31 7.63
CA ALA A 682 -39.93 3.73 7.81
C ALA A 682 -40.11 4.16 9.28
N PHE A 683 -40.19 3.21 10.23
CA PHE A 683 -40.35 3.54 11.64
C PHE A 683 -39.00 3.90 12.33
N PRO A 684 -38.93 4.97 13.15
CA PRO A 684 -37.67 5.47 13.74
C PRO A 684 -36.90 4.45 14.60
N ALA A 685 -37.59 3.47 15.21
CA ALA A 685 -36.95 2.40 15.97
C ALA A 685 -36.15 1.41 15.08
N ALA A 686 -36.36 1.47 13.76
CA ALA A 686 -35.73 0.61 12.76
C ALA A 686 -34.60 1.32 11.98
N SER A 687 -34.02 2.42 12.50
CA SER A 687 -32.77 3.02 11.98
C SER A 687 -31.54 2.13 12.23
N LEU A 688 -31.72 0.81 12.12
CA LEU A 688 -30.74 -0.24 12.20
C LEU A 688 -30.07 -0.37 10.84
N LYS A 689 -28.77 -0.69 10.83
CA LYS A 689 -28.02 -0.91 9.60
C LYS A 689 -28.48 -2.19 8.94
N LEU A 690 -29.32 -2.06 7.92
CA LEU A 690 -29.73 -3.15 7.06
C LEU A 690 -28.71 -3.34 5.93
N ASP A 691 -28.56 -4.58 5.48
CA ASP A 691 -27.69 -4.90 4.37
C ASP A 691 -28.21 -4.26 3.06
N LEU A 692 -27.40 -3.39 2.47
CA LEU A 692 -27.75 -2.65 1.25
C LEU A 692 -28.01 -3.59 0.07
N ALA A 693 -27.32 -4.74 0.00
CA ALA A 693 -27.55 -5.71 -1.06
C ALA A 693 -28.96 -6.34 -0.95
N SER A 694 -29.42 -6.62 0.27
CA SER A 694 -30.76 -7.15 0.53
C SER A 694 -31.85 -6.12 0.25
N GLU A 695 -31.63 -4.85 0.62
CA GLU A 695 -32.51 -3.75 0.25
C GLU A 695 -32.64 -3.62 -1.28
N ALA A 696 -31.52 -3.66 -2.01
CA ALA A 696 -31.53 -3.57 -3.48
C ALA A 696 -32.38 -4.67 -4.13
N ARG A 697 -32.29 -5.90 -3.61
CA ARG A 697 -33.11 -7.03 -4.07
C ARG A 697 -34.59 -6.83 -3.76
N ALA A 698 -34.92 -6.32 -2.58
CA ALA A 698 -36.29 -6.05 -2.17
C ALA A 698 -36.93 -4.94 -3.02
N ARG A 699 -36.20 -3.84 -3.26
CA ARG A 699 -36.64 -2.73 -4.12
C ARG A 699 -36.91 -3.22 -5.53
N LEU A 700 -36.02 -4.05 -6.05
CA LEU A 700 -36.24 -4.65 -7.36
C LEU A 700 -37.47 -5.54 -7.40
N ALA A 701 -37.61 -6.45 -6.42
CA ALA A 701 -38.75 -7.36 -6.35
C ALA A 701 -40.06 -6.56 -6.26
N LEU A 702 -40.06 -5.44 -5.53
CA LEU A 702 -41.17 -4.49 -5.49
C LEU A 702 -41.46 -3.91 -6.88
N THR A 703 -40.47 -3.29 -7.52
CA THR A 703 -40.59 -2.66 -8.84
C THR A 703 -41.16 -3.61 -9.89
N ARG A 704 -40.61 -4.84 -9.98
CA ARG A 704 -41.09 -5.84 -10.95
C ARG A 704 -42.48 -6.37 -10.59
N SER A 705 -42.74 -6.58 -9.31
CA SER A 705 -44.06 -7.05 -8.85
C SER A 705 -45.14 -6.01 -9.09
N LEU A 706 -44.86 -4.71 -8.94
CA LEU A 706 -45.78 -3.63 -9.30
C LEU A 706 -46.21 -3.75 -10.76
N TRP A 707 -45.23 -3.83 -11.67
CA TRP A 707 -45.51 -3.99 -13.09
C TRP A 707 -46.34 -5.26 -13.33
N LEU A 708 -45.92 -6.42 -12.80
CA LEU A 708 -46.62 -7.69 -12.97
C LEU A 708 -48.05 -7.67 -12.42
N ARG A 709 -48.30 -6.91 -11.36
CA ARG A 709 -49.63 -6.77 -10.74
C ARG A 709 -50.55 -5.78 -11.45
N GLY A 710 -50.12 -5.18 -12.54
CA GLY A 710 -50.91 -4.24 -13.34
C GLY A 710 -50.78 -2.78 -12.91
N PHE A 711 -49.66 -2.42 -12.27
CA PHE A 711 -49.31 -1.05 -11.86
C PHE A 711 -48.04 -0.56 -12.58
N PRO A 712 -48.09 -0.37 -13.91
CA PRO A 712 -46.92 0.03 -14.69
C PRO A 712 -46.40 1.46 -14.40
N ASP A 713 -47.26 2.42 -14.05
CA ASP A 713 -46.82 3.79 -13.77
C ASP A 713 -46.03 3.83 -12.45
N GLN A 714 -46.56 3.17 -11.41
CA GLN A 714 -45.83 2.97 -10.15
C GLN A 714 -44.55 2.17 -10.34
N ALA A 715 -44.53 1.20 -11.27
CA ALA A 715 -43.32 0.44 -11.56
C ALA A 715 -42.22 1.29 -12.20
N LEU A 716 -42.58 2.23 -13.09
CA LEU A 716 -41.62 3.18 -13.68
C LEU A 716 -41.05 4.13 -12.64
N GLU A 717 -41.90 4.68 -11.76
CA GLU A 717 -41.49 5.54 -10.65
C GLU A 717 -40.55 4.79 -9.70
N SER A 718 -40.98 3.61 -9.22
CA SER A 718 -40.17 2.74 -8.35
C SER A 718 -38.83 2.33 -8.98
N ALA A 719 -38.78 2.14 -10.31
CA ALA A 719 -37.53 1.85 -11.01
C ALA A 719 -36.57 3.04 -10.95
N HIS A 720 -37.05 4.26 -11.19
CA HIS A 720 -36.25 5.47 -11.11
C HIS A 720 -35.73 5.72 -9.69
N GLU A 721 -36.61 5.64 -8.69
CA GLU A 721 -36.24 5.81 -7.28
C GLU A 721 -35.19 4.79 -6.83
N THR A 722 -35.31 3.52 -7.28
CA THR A 722 -34.34 2.47 -6.95
C THR A 722 -32.94 2.79 -7.47
N ILE A 723 -32.85 3.30 -8.71
CA ILE A 723 -31.57 3.67 -9.32
C ILE A 723 -30.94 4.85 -8.55
N GLU A 724 -31.69 5.92 -8.30
CA GLU A 724 -31.18 7.10 -7.60
C GLU A 724 -30.80 6.80 -6.15
N HIS A 725 -31.64 6.03 -5.45
CA HIS A 725 -31.34 5.60 -4.09
C HIS A 725 -30.04 4.80 -4.01
N MET A 726 -29.83 3.85 -4.93
CA MET A 726 -28.61 3.02 -4.95
C MET A 726 -27.38 3.79 -5.42
N ARG A 727 -27.55 4.82 -6.27
CA ARG A 727 -26.48 5.72 -6.73
C ARG A 727 -25.85 6.50 -5.56
N ALA A 728 -26.63 6.82 -4.53
CA ALA A 728 -26.18 7.59 -3.39
C ALA A 728 -25.18 6.86 -2.47
N TYR A 729 -25.03 5.53 -2.60
CA TYR A 729 -24.15 4.73 -1.75
C TYR A 729 -22.86 4.30 -2.47
N SER A 730 -21.74 4.23 -1.73
CA SER A 730 -20.44 3.77 -2.23
C SER A 730 -20.31 2.24 -2.37
N HIS A 731 -21.38 1.53 -2.75
CA HIS A 731 -21.37 0.07 -2.94
C HIS A 731 -21.62 -0.30 -4.41
N HIS A 732 -20.55 -0.38 -5.19
CA HIS A 732 -20.56 -0.49 -6.65
C HIS A 732 -21.33 -1.69 -7.20
N ALA A 733 -21.24 -2.85 -6.53
CA ALA A 733 -21.97 -4.05 -6.94
C ALA A 733 -23.49 -3.89 -6.80
N SER A 734 -23.97 -3.21 -5.76
CA SER A 734 -25.41 -2.98 -5.54
C SER A 734 -25.97 -1.97 -6.53
N TYR A 735 -25.19 -0.92 -6.85
CA TYR A 735 -25.59 0.05 -7.87
C TYR A 735 -25.69 -0.60 -9.26
N CYS A 736 -24.67 -1.38 -9.67
CA CYS A 736 -24.78 -2.15 -10.91
C CYS A 736 -26.02 -3.05 -10.88
N PHE A 737 -26.19 -3.87 -9.84
CA PHE A 737 -27.36 -4.75 -9.70
C PHE A 737 -28.70 -4.00 -9.90
N ALA A 738 -28.84 -2.82 -9.27
CA ALA A 738 -30.03 -1.99 -9.40
C ALA A 738 -30.27 -1.54 -10.85
N LEU A 739 -29.24 -1.06 -11.54
CA LEU A 739 -29.34 -0.64 -12.95
C LEU A 739 -29.81 -1.79 -13.84
N VAL A 740 -29.04 -2.87 -13.88
CA VAL A 740 -29.29 -3.95 -14.83
C VAL A 740 -30.62 -4.65 -14.57
N TRP A 741 -31.11 -4.74 -13.33
CA TRP A 741 -32.40 -5.43 -13.10
C TRP A 741 -33.62 -4.51 -13.19
N THR A 742 -33.47 -3.18 -13.10
CA THR A 742 -34.59 -2.24 -13.33
C THR A 742 -34.80 -1.94 -14.81
N ILE A 743 -33.74 -1.95 -15.62
CA ILE A 743 -33.78 -1.72 -17.08
C ILE A 743 -34.92 -2.48 -17.81
N PRO A 744 -35.15 -3.79 -17.56
CA PRO A 744 -36.26 -4.53 -18.19
C PRO A 744 -37.64 -3.90 -17.99
N VAL A 745 -37.89 -3.21 -16.87
CA VAL A 745 -39.18 -2.57 -16.60
C VAL A 745 -39.43 -1.42 -17.58
N PHE A 746 -38.39 -0.66 -17.95
CA PHE A 746 -38.50 0.37 -18.98
C PHE A 746 -38.87 -0.25 -20.34
N PHE A 747 -38.24 -1.38 -20.71
CA PHE A 747 -38.57 -2.10 -21.93
C PHE A 747 -40.00 -2.64 -21.92
N TRP A 748 -40.47 -3.18 -20.81
CA TRP A 748 -41.82 -3.72 -20.69
C TRP A 748 -42.89 -2.64 -20.80
N CYS A 749 -42.63 -1.43 -20.29
CA CYS A 749 -43.54 -0.31 -20.43
C CYS A 749 -43.46 0.39 -21.80
N GLY A 750 -42.43 0.08 -22.61
CA GLY A 750 -42.12 0.79 -23.85
C GLY A 750 -41.40 2.12 -23.65
N ALA A 751 -40.90 2.41 -22.45
CA ALA A 751 -40.22 3.64 -22.07
C ALA A 751 -38.72 3.62 -22.46
N TYR A 752 -38.41 3.26 -23.71
CA TYR A 752 -37.02 2.95 -24.13
C TYR A 752 -36.04 4.11 -23.91
N LYS A 753 -36.48 5.36 -24.05
CA LYS A 753 -35.65 6.55 -23.80
C LYS A 753 -35.11 6.59 -22.37
N MET A 754 -35.88 6.11 -21.40
CA MET A 754 -35.46 6.06 -19.99
C MET A 754 -34.41 4.97 -19.72
N ALA A 755 -34.27 3.99 -20.61
CA ALA A 755 -33.27 2.91 -20.47
C ALA A 755 -31.88 3.32 -20.97
N ALA A 756 -31.76 4.36 -21.80
CA ALA A 756 -30.49 4.71 -22.46
C ALA A 756 -29.37 5.05 -21.47
N GLU A 757 -29.59 6.00 -20.55
CA GLU A 757 -28.59 6.39 -19.56
C GLU A 757 -28.27 5.24 -18.57
N PRO A 758 -29.24 4.52 -17.98
CA PRO A 758 -28.96 3.36 -17.14
C PRO A 758 -28.10 2.29 -17.80
N ILE A 759 -28.29 2.01 -19.10
CA ILE A 759 -27.50 1.02 -19.85
C ILE A 759 -26.03 1.46 -19.95
N GLU A 760 -25.76 2.71 -20.32
CA GLU A 760 -24.39 3.23 -20.41
C GLU A 760 -23.70 3.29 -19.04
N ASN A 761 -24.46 3.69 -18.01
CA ASN A 761 -23.99 3.66 -16.63
C ASN A 761 -23.63 2.23 -16.20
N ALA A 762 -24.46 1.23 -16.53
CA ALA A 762 -24.20 -0.15 -16.18
C ALA A 762 -22.93 -0.70 -16.88
N LEU A 763 -22.76 -0.43 -18.18
CA LEU A 763 -21.59 -0.85 -18.95
C LEU A 763 -20.29 -0.23 -18.41
N SER A 764 -20.27 1.09 -18.24
CA SER A 764 -19.10 1.82 -17.78
C SER A 764 -18.73 1.46 -16.33
N HIS A 765 -19.71 1.40 -15.43
CA HIS A 765 -19.49 1.09 -14.03
C HIS A 765 -19.05 -0.37 -13.84
N ALA A 766 -19.72 -1.33 -14.49
CA ALA A 766 -19.32 -2.74 -14.41
C ALA A 766 -17.90 -2.96 -14.97
N SER A 767 -17.52 -2.25 -16.03
CA SER A 767 -16.15 -2.30 -16.56
C SER A 767 -15.14 -1.71 -15.57
N LYS A 768 -15.42 -0.51 -15.03
CA LYS A 768 -14.53 0.21 -14.11
C LYS A 768 -14.22 -0.60 -12.85
N TYR A 769 -15.19 -1.33 -12.33
CA TYR A 769 -15.06 -2.10 -11.09
C TYR A 769 -14.89 -3.61 -11.31
N SER A 770 -14.53 -4.03 -12.53
CA SER A 770 -14.26 -5.43 -12.87
C SER A 770 -15.37 -6.40 -12.47
N LEU A 771 -16.62 -6.08 -12.84
CA LEU A 771 -17.82 -6.88 -12.56
C LEU A 771 -18.35 -7.56 -13.84
N PRO A 772 -17.70 -8.65 -14.33
CA PRO A 772 -17.94 -9.20 -15.66
C PRO A 772 -19.37 -9.73 -15.88
N ALA A 773 -20.02 -10.29 -14.85
CA ALA A 773 -21.39 -10.76 -14.95
C ALA A 773 -22.37 -9.62 -15.25
N PHE A 774 -22.25 -8.48 -14.55
CA PHE A 774 -23.08 -7.31 -14.81
C PHE A 774 -22.78 -6.68 -16.17
N GLN A 775 -21.51 -6.68 -16.59
CA GLN A 775 -21.12 -6.20 -17.92
C GLN A 775 -21.73 -7.03 -19.05
N ALA A 776 -21.74 -8.37 -18.92
CA ALA A 776 -22.37 -9.26 -19.89
C ALA A 776 -23.88 -8.99 -20.03
N ILE A 777 -24.54 -8.73 -18.91
CA ILE A 777 -25.97 -8.42 -18.88
C ILE A 777 -26.25 -7.05 -19.50
N ALA A 778 -25.51 -6.03 -19.10
CA ALA A 778 -25.66 -4.68 -19.65
C ALA A 778 -25.40 -4.68 -21.17
N ARG A 779 -24.46 -5.51 -21.66
CA ARG A 779 -24.22 -5.73 -23.09
C ARG A 779 -25.44 -6.33 -23.79
N ALA A 780 -26.06 -7.36 -23.21
CA ALA A 780 -27.27 -7.94 -23.77
C ALA A 780 -28.42 -6.91 -23.82
N GLN A 781 -28.60 -6.11 -22.77
CA GLN A 781 -29.61 -5.05 -22.72
C GLN A 781 -29.33 -3.90 -23.69
N LYS A 782 -28.05 -3.58 -23.93
CA LYS A 782 -27.66 -2.65 -25.00
C LYS A 782 -28.03 -3.21 -26.37
N GLY A 783 -27.84 -4.52 -26.58
CA GLY A 783 -28.27 -5.19 -27.79
C GLY A 783 -29.79 -5.13 -27.99
N GLU A 784 -30.58 -5.37 -26.93
CA GLU A 784 -32.05 -5.18 -26.95
C GLU A 784 -32.43 -3.72 -27.30
N PHE A 785 -31.75 -2.75 -26.69
CA PHE A 785 -31.96 -1.33 -26.99
C PHE A 785 -31.67 -0.99 -28.45
N LEU A 786 -30.58 -1.47 -29.02
CA LEU A 786 -30.22 -1.23 -30.43
C LEU A 786 -31.24 -1.88 -31.37
N PHE A 787 -31.61 -3.13 -31.09
CA PHE A 787 -32.61 -3.87 -31.87
C PHE A 787 -33.96 -3.13 -31.89
N VAL A 788 -34.45 -2.66 -30.74
CA VAL A 788 -35.71 -1.89 -30.67
C VAL A 788 -35.63 -0.54 -31.40
N ASN A 789 -34.45 0.03 -31.58
CA ASN A 789 -34.23 1.28 -32.31
C ASN A 789 -33.85 1.06 -33.79
N GLY A 790 -33.91 -0.17 -34.31
CA GLY A 790 -33.70 -0.50 -35.72
C GLY A 790 -32.27 -0.75 -36.16
N ASP A 791 -31.32 -0.91 -35.22
CA ASP A 791 -29.95 -1.36 -35.48
C ASP A 791 -29.84 -2.88 -35.21
N ASP A 792 -30.49 -3.65 -36.09
CA ASP A 792 -30.77 -5.07 -35.86
C ASP A 792 -29.50 -5.94 -35.83
N SER A 793 -28.54 -5.69 -36.73
CA SER A 793 -27.32 -6.50 -36.84
C SER A 793 -26.42 -6.34 -35.62
N THR A 794 -26.13 -5.08 -35.24
CA THR A 794 -25.33 -4.76 -34.06
C THR A 794 -26.05 -5.19 -32.79
N GLY A 795 -27.37 -4.96 -32.73
CA GLY A 795 -28.21 -5.38 -31.61
C GLY A 795 -28.19 -6.89 -31.36
N LEU A 796 -28.35 -7.68 -32.42
CA LEU A 796 -28.34 -9.15 -32.34
C LEU A 796 -26.97 -9.69 -31.92
N GLU A 797 -25.88 -9.14 -32.47
CA GLU A 797 -24.52 -9.55 -32.10
C GLU A 797 -24.24 -9.30 -30.60
N MET A 798 -24.58 -8.11 -30.10
CA MET A 798 -24.42 -7.77 -28.69
C MET A 798 -25.28 -8.65 -27.77
N LEU A 799 -26.53 -8.95 -28.18
CA LEU A 799 -27.41 -9.88 -27.47
C LEU A 799 -26.79 -11.28 -27.36
N GLN A 800 -26.28 -11.82 -28.47
CA GLN A 800 -25.65 -13.15 -28.50
C GLN A 800 -24.40 -13.22 -27.61
N GLN A 801 -23.51 -12.23 -27.73
CA GLN A 801 -22.29 -12.15 -26.91
C GLN A 801 -22.60 -12.03 -25.42
N GLY A 802 -23.55 -11.14 -25.06
CA GLY A 802 -23.97 -10.94 -23.67
C GLY A 802 -24.62 -12.19 -23.08
N HIS A 803 -25.50 -12.85 -23.83
CA HIS A 803 -26.17 -14.10 -23.43
C HIS A 803 -25.17 -15.24 -23.17
N SER A 804 -24.26 -15.49 -24.12
CA SER A 804 -23.24 -16.54 -23.99
C SER A 804 -22.32 -16.32 -22.78
N THR A 805 -21.84 -15.08 -22.59
CA THR A 805 -20.94 -14.71 -21.48
C THR A 805 -21.63 -14.83 -20.12
N MET A 806 -22.92 -14.45 -20.04
CA MET A 806 -23.70 -14.55 -18.81
C MET A 806 -23.90 -16.01 -18.39
N LEU A 807 -24.23 -16.89 -19.32
CA LEU A 807 -24.45 -18.32 -19.03
C LEU A 807 -23.16 -19.03 -18.59
N SER A 808 -22.03 -18.72 -19.22
CA SER A 808 -20.73 -19.29 -18.83
C SER A 808 -20.24 -18.82 -17.45
N SER A 809 -20.77 -17.68 -16.96
CA SER A 809 -20.42 -17.11 -15.65
C SER A 809 -21.29 -17.63 -14.49
N HIS A 810 -22.14 -18.64 -14.71
CA HIS A 810 -23.07 -19.22 -13.72
C HIS A 810 -23.95 -18.17 -13.02
N TYR A 811 -24.36 -17.13 -13.75
CA TYR A 811 -25.16 -16.03 -13.23
C TYR A 811 -26.55 -16.04 -13.88
N SER A 812 -27.42 -16.95 -13.41
CA SER A 812 -28.62 -17.36 -14.16
C SER A 812 -29.90 -16.57 -13.84
N ILE A 813 -29.87 -15.62 -12.91
CA ILE A 813 -31.09 -14.96 -12.36
C ILE A 813 -31.94 -14.20 -13.39
N ILE A 814 -31.38 -13.74 -14.51
CA ILE A 814 -32.13 -13.11 -15.60
C ILE A 814 -32.06 -13.88 -16.91
N ALA A 815 -31.53 -15.10 -16.88
CA ALA A 815 -31.20 -15.82 -18.09
C ALA A 815 -32.45 -16.12 -18.95
N SER A 816 -33.62 -16.27 -18.32
CA SER A 816 -34.88 -16.51 -19.02
C SER A 816 -35.37 -15.26 -19.75
N SER A 817 -35.22 -14.08 -19.14
CA SER A 817 -35.49 -12.79 -19.79
C SER A 817 -34.68 -12.64 -21.07
N THR A 818 -33.35 -12.80 -20.96
CA THR A 818 -32.43 -12.57 -22.07
C THR A 818 -32.63 -13.61 -23.17
N SER A 819 -32.93 -14.87 -22.81
CA SER A 819 -33.30 -15.90 -23.78
C SER A 819 -34.55 -15.54 -24.58
N CYS A 820 -35.62 -15.01 -23.95
CA CYS A 820 -36.82 -14.58 -24.66
C CYS A 820 -36.51 -13.46 -25.67
N VAL A 821 -35.72 -12.47 -25.27
CA VAL A 821 -35.34 -11.33 -26.14
C VAL A 821 -34.49 -11.80 -27.31
N LEU A 822 -33.48 -12.64 -27.05
CA LEU A 822 -32.62 -13.21 -28.09
C LEU A 822 -33.42 -14.05 -29.08
N ALA A 823 -34.32 -14.91 -28.59
CA ALA A 823 -35.17 -15.73 -29.46
C ALA A 823 -36.06 -14.88 -30.38
N LYS A 824 -36.66 -13.80 -29.86
CA LYS A 824 -37.42 -12.86 -30.68
C LYS A 824 -36.58 -12.16 -31.74
N ALA A 825 -35.38 -11.71 -31.37
CA ALA A 825 -34.46 -11.06 -32.31
C ALA A 825 -34.01 -12.03 -33.43
N LEU A 826 -33.76 -13.30 -33.09
CA LEU A 826 -33.46 -14.36 -34.05
C LEU A 826 -34.65 -14.64 -34.99
N ALA A 827 -35.86 -14.78 -34.43
CA ALA A 827 -37.06 -15.03 -35.22
C ALA A 827 -37.35 -13.87 -36.20
N ALA A 828 -37.25 -12.61 -35.74
CA ALA A 828 -37.36 -11.43 -36.59
C ALA A 828 -36.30 -11.38 -37.69
N SER A 829 -35.11 -11.94 -37.43
CA SER A 829 -34.02 -12.10 -38.40
C SER A 829 -34.17 -13.35 -39.30
N LYS A 830 -35.36 -13.97 -39.35
CA LYS A 830 -35.68 -15.18 -40.11
C LYS A 830 -34.88 -16.43 -39.70
N ARG A 831 -34.43 -16.49 -38.45
CA ARG A 831 -33.69 -17.62 -37.86
C ARG A 831 -34.56 -18.35 -36.83
N GLY A 832 -35.77 -18.75 -37.24
CA GLY A 832 -36.79 -19.31 -36.35
C GLY A 832 -36.41 -20.62 -35.66
N GLU A 833 -35.70 -21.53 -36.35
CA GLU A 833 -35.23 -22.78 -35.74
C GLU A 833 -34.23 -22.53 -34.60
N GLU A 834 -33.28 -21.61 -34.80
CA GLU A 834 -32.34 -21.21 -33.75
C GLU A 834 -33.07 -20.55 -32.57
N ALA A 835 -34.08 -19.75 -32.86
CA ALA A 835 -34.91 -19.12 -31.84
C ALA A 835 -35.65 -20.17 -30.97
N GLY A 836 -36.19 -21.22 -31.59
CA GLY A 836 -36.79 -22.36 -30.90
C GLY A 836 -35.80 -23.07 -29.98
N GLN A 837 -34.60 -23.38 -30.48
CA GLN A 837 -33.54 -24.02 -29.67
C GLN A 837 -33.15 -23.19 -28.44
N VAL A 838 -33.03 -21.87 -28.59
CA VAL A 838 -32.73 -20.96 -27.46
C VAL A 838 -33.82 -21.04 -26.38
N LEU A 839 -35.10 -21.16 -26.77
CA LEU A 839 -36.20 -21.27 -25.83
C LEU A 839 -36.30 -22.65 -25.19
N ASP A 840 -36.08 -23.73 -25.93
CA ASP A 840 -36.13 -25.10 -25.37
C ASP A 840 -35.07 -25.27 -24.27
N VAL A 841 -33.87 -24.72 -24.49
CA VAL A 841 -32.81 -24.68 -23.47
C VAL A 841 -33.23 -23.81 -22.28
N ALA A 842 -33.87 -22.67 -22.52
CA ALA A 842 -34.32 -21.77 -21.45
C ALA A 842 -35.44 -22.40 -20.60
N VAL A 843 -36.42 -23.06 -21.22
CA VAL A 843 -37.52 -23.77 -20.56
C VAL A 843 -36.97 -24.95 -19.74
N SER A 844 -36.10 -25.77 -20.34
CA SER A 844 -35.48 -26.91 -19.65
C SER A 844 -34.73 -26.46 -18.40
N ARG A 845 -34.00 -25.34 -18.48
CA ARG A 845 -33.32 -24.73 -17.33
C ARG A 845 -34.32 -24.22 -16.29
N ALA A 846 -35.34 -23.48 -16.72
CA ALA A 846 -36.35 -22.91 -15.82
C ALA A 846 -37.08 -24.02 -15.04
N ASP A 847 -37.41 -25.13 -15.70
CA ASP A 847 -38.01 -26.30 -15.05
C ASP A 847 -37.05 -26.97 -14.06
N LEU A 848 -35.77 -27.14 -14.41
CA LEU A 848 -34.75 -27.73 -13.53
C LEU A 848 -34.60 -26.96 -12.21
N VAL A 849 -34.65 -25.63 -12.26
CA VAL A 849 -34.43 -24.76 -11.09
C VAL A 849 -35.72 -24.21 -10.47
N ASN A 850 -36.88 -24.65 -10.98
CA ASN A 850 -38.21 -24.20 -10.56
C ASN A 850 -38.39 -22.66 -10.65
N GLU A 851 -37.85 -22.06 -11.71
CA GLU A 851 -38.08 -20.66 -12.06
C GLU A 851 -39.48 -20.50 -12.66
N GLN A 852 -40.41 -19.99 -11.87
CA GLN A 852 -41.80 -19.86 -12.32
C GLN A 852 -42.11 -18.47 -12.87
N CYS A 853 -41.49 -17.40 -12.35
CA CYS A 853 -41.88 -16.03 -12.67
C CYS A 853 -41.78 -15.63 -14.15
N TRP A 854 -40.96 -16.32 -14.92
CA TRP A 854 -40.77 -16.12 -16.36
C TRP A 854 -41.52 -17.11 -17.24
N ARG A 855 -42.15 -18.13 -16.65
CA ARG A 855 -42.85 -19.18 -17.39
C ARG A 855 -43.94 -18.62 -18.33
N PRO A 856 -44.76 -17.62 -17.93
CA PRO A 856 -45.71 -17.01 -18.86
C PRO A 856 -45.01 -16.39 -20.08
N GLU A 857 -43.89 -15.69 -19.87
CA GLU A 857 -43.17 -14.99 -20.93
C GLU A 857 -42.43 -15.95 -21.87
N LEU A 858 -41.87 -17.05 -21.35
CA LEU A 858 -41.29 -18.14 -22.15
C LEU A 858 -42.35 -18.77 -23.07
N LEU A 859 -43.50 -19.18 -22.50
CA LEU A 859 -44.61 -19.76 -23.25
C LEU A 859 -45.18 -18.79 -24.29
N ARG A 860 -45.33 -17.50 -23.92
CA ARG A 860 -45.80 -16.46 -24.85
C ARG A 860 -44.85 -16.33 -26.04
N THR A 861 -43.54 -16.33 -25.76
CA THR A 861 -42.52 -16.17 -26.80
C THR A 861 -42.44 -17.40 -27.70
N GLN A 862 -42.64 -18.61 -27.18
CA GLN A 862 -42.80 -19.81 -28.01
C GLN A 862 -43.98 -19.65 -28.98
N GLY A 863 -45.16 -19.25 -28.47
CA GLY A 863 -46.33 -19.02 -29.30
C GLY A 863 -46.13 -17.94 -30.38
N GLU A 864 -45.43 -16.84 -30.05
CA GLU A 864 -45.12 -15.80 -31.04
C GLU A 864 -44.13 -16.27 -32.12
N ILE A 865 -43.14 -17.10 -31.76
CA ILE A 865 -42.20 -17.64 -32.75
C ILE A 865 -42.91 -18.59 -33.71
N GLU A 866 -43.81 -19.45 -33.21
CA GLU A 866 -44.63 -20.32 -34.06
C GLU A 866 -45.44 -19.50 -35.09
N LEU A 867 -45.96 -18.34 -34.70
CA LEU A 867 -46.65 -17.42 -35.63
C LEU A 867 -45.72 -16.74 -36.64
N MET A 868 -44.43 -16.58 -36.31
CA MET A 868 -43.42 -15.95 -37.18
C MET A 868 -42.73 -16.94 -38.13
N MET A 869 -42.94 -18.25 -37.97
CA MET A 869 -42.36 -19.27 -38.85
C MET A 869 -42.90 -19.13 -40.29
N PRO A 870 -42.12 -19.51 -41.32
CA PRO A 870 -42.57 -19.46 -42.72
C PRO A 870 -43.86 -20.27 -42.99
N GLN A 871 -44.08 -21.33 -42.22
CA GLN A 871 -45.30 -22.12 -42.20
C GLN A 871 -45.80 -22.18 -40.74
N PRO A 872 -46.66 -21.25 -40.31
CA PRO A 872 -47.05 -21.14 -38.91
C PRO A 872 -47.98 -22.28 -38.48
N ASP A 873 -47.66 -22.94 -37.36
CA ASP A 873 -48.57 -23.87 -36.70
C ASP A 873 -49.48 -23.09 -35.74
N LEU A 874 -50.64 -22.68 -36.26
CA LEU A 874 -51.61 -21.88 -35.52
C LEU A 874 -52.18 -22.62 -34.30
N ALA A 875 -52.29 -23.94 -34.35
CA ALA A 875 -52.81 -24.74 -33.23
C ALA A 875 -51.78 -24.80 -32.09
N SER A 876 -50.51 -25.00 -32.42
CA SER A 876 -49.39 -24.93 -31.47
C SER A 876 -49.28 -23.54 -30.85
N ALA A 877 -49.32 -22.49 -31.68
CA ALA A 877 -49.29 -21.10 -31.23
C ALA A 877 -50.44 -20.78 -30.26
N GLU A 878 -51.68 -21.16 -30.61
CA GLU A 878 -52.85 -20.99 -29.74
C GLU A 878 -52.66 -21.69 -28.40
N GLN A 879 -52.17 -22.93 -28.41
CA GLN A 879 -51.93 -23.70 -27.19
C GLN A 879 -50.88 -23.04 -26.28
N PHE A 880 -49.76 -22.57 -26.84
CA PHE A 880 -48.73 -21.88 -26.08
C PHE A 880 -49.25 -20.58 -25.45
N LEU A 881 -49.99 -19.77 -26.20
CA LEU A 881 -50.56 -18.51 -25.72
C LEU A 881 -51.62 -18.73 -24.63
N LEU A 882 -52.50 -19.72 -24.78
CA LEU A 882 -53.47 -20.09 -23.75
C LEU A 882 -52.79 -20.58 -22.47
N ARG A 883 -51.75 -21.41 -22.59
CA ARG A 883 -50.95 -21.86 -21.44
C ARG A 883 -50.21 -20.70 -20.76
N SER A 884 -49.71 -19.74 -21.53
CA SER A 884 -49.11 -18.51 -21.01
C SER A 884 -50.11 -17.72 -20.17
N ILE A 885 -51.33 -17.49 -20.69
CA ILE A 885 -52.41 -16.80 -19.99
C ILE A 885 -52.81 -17.54 -18.70
N SER A 886 -52.98 -18.87 -18.76
CA SER A 886 -53.30 -19.68 -17.58
C SER A 886 -52.23 -19.54 -16.50
N CYS A 887 -50.95 -19.68 -16.90
CA CYS A 887 -49.83 -19.54 -15.99
C CYS A 887 -49.75 -18.12 -15.38
N ALA A 888 -49.98 -17.08 -16.19
CA ALA A 888 -50.01 -15.70 -15.71
C ALA A 888 -51.13 -15.49 -14.67
N ARG A 889 -52.31 -16.09 -14.87
CA ARG A 889 -53.43 -16.04 -13.92
C ARG A 889 -53.08 -16.71 -12.59
N GLU A 890 -52.51 -17.91 -12.63
CA GLU A 890 -52.06 -18.63 -11.43
C GLU A 890 -51.04 -17.82 -10.63
N GLN A 891 -50.14 -17.14 -11.32
CA GLN A 891 -49.13 -16.26 -10.73
C GLN A 891 -49.67 -14.89 -10.29
N SER A 892 -50.92 -14.60 -10.65
CA SER A 892 -51.53 -13.28 -10.57
C SER A 892 -50.67 -12.18 -11.24
N ALA A 893 -50.04 -12.50 -12.37
CA ALA A 893 -49.23 -11.62 -13.19
C ALA A 893 -50.06 -11.01 -14.33
N PHE A 894 -50.83 -9.96 -14.03
CA PHE A 894 -51.80 -9.35 -14.93
C PHE A 894 -51.15 -8.77 -16.20
N SER A 895 -49.94 -8.22 -16.09
CA SER A 895 -49.24 -7.68 -17.25
C SER A 895 -48.70 -8.76 -18.19
N TRP A 896 -48.32 -9.93 -17.66
CA TRP A 896 -48.06 -11.10 -18.50
C TRP A 896 -49.32 -11.64 -19.17
N GLU A 897 -50.44 -11.66 -18.45
CA GLU A 897 -51.73 -12.05 -18.99
C GLU A 897 -52.13 -11.15 -20.17
N LEU A 898 -51.98 -9.83 -20.03
CA LEU A 898 -52.25 -8.87 -21.11
C LEU A 898 -51.34 -9.10 -22.31
N LYS A 899 -50.03 -9.21 -22.08
CA LYS A 899 -49.06 -9.43 -23.16
C LYS A 899 -49.34 -10.70 -23.95
N ALA A 900 -49.82 -11.77 -23.31
CA ALA A 900 -50.17 -13.01 -24.00
C ALA A 900 -51.55 -12.94 -24.68
N ALA A 901 -52.49 -12.18 -24.11
CA ALA A 901 -53.82 -11.98 -24.68
C ALA A 901 -53.81 -11.19 -25.99
N ILE A 902 -52.89 -10.23 -26.17
CA ILE A 902 -52.78 -9.41 -27.39
C ILE A 902 -52.52 -10.26 -28.65
N PRO A 903 -51.42 -11.05 -28.76
CA PRO A 903 -51.16 -11.86 -29.94
C PRO A 903 -52.23 -12.95 -30.15
N LEU A 904 -52.82 -13.49 -29.07
CA LEU A 904 -53.91 -14.46 -29.19
C LEU A 904 -55.19 -13.83 -29.76
N ALA A 905 -55.58 -12.66 -29.26
CA ALA A 905 -56.73 -11.93 -29.77
C ALA A 905 -56.52 -11.48 -31.23
N GLN A 906 -55.30 -11.09 -31.59
CA GLN A 906 -54.92 -10.76 -32.96
C GLN A 906 -55.09 -11.98 -33.88
N MET A 907 -54.54 -13.13 -33.49
CA MET A 907 -54.66 -14.38 -34.26
C MET A 907 -56.13 -14.81 -34.39
N TRP A 908 -56.91 -14.76 -33.30
CA TRP A 908 -58.34 -15.07 -33.34
C TRP A 908 -59.12 -14.13 -34.24
N ARG A 909 -58.78 -12.84 -34.29
CA ARG A 909 -59.38 -11.89 -35.23
C ARG A 909 -59.09 -12.26 -36.68
N GLU A 910 -57.85 -12.61 -36.99
CA GLU A 910 -57.44 -13.04 -38.34
C GLU A 910 -58.17 -14.32 -38.76
N LEU A 911 -58.53 -15.17 -37.80
CA LEU A 911 -59.37 -16.36 -37.98
C LEU A 911 -60.89 -16.08 -37.94
N GLY A 912 -61.32 -14.82 -37.80
CA GLY A 912 -62.73 -14.42 -37.74
C GLY A 912 -63.45 -14.66 -36.40
N ARG A 913 -62.72 -15.06 -35.34
CA ARG A 913 -63.23 -15.33 -33.98
C ARG A 913 -63.30 -14.04 -33.14
N ASN A 914 -63.92 -12.98 -33.68
CA ASN A 914 -63.89 -11.63 -33.09
C ASN A 914 -64.52 -11.55 -31.69
N GLN A 915 -65.62 -12.27 -31.45
CA GLN A 915 -66.29 -12.26 -30.15
C GLN A 915 -65.42 -12.87 -29.05
N GLU A 916 -64.68 -13.95 -29.37
CA GLU A 916 -63.75 -14.58 -28.44
C GLU A 916 -62.55 -13.67 -28.14
N ALA A 917 -61.98 -13.06 -29.19
CA ALA A 917 -60.91 -12.08 -29.07
C ALA A 917 -61.31 -10.88 -28.20
N ARG A 918 -62.49 -10.30 -28.45
CA ARG A 918 -63.01 -9.15 -27.69
C ARG A 918 -63.31 -9.51 -26.24
N SER A 919 -63.88 -10.68 -25.99
CA SER A 919 -64.18 -11.18 -24.65
C SER A 919 -62.88 -11.38 -23.84
N LEU A 920 -61.90 -12.08 -24.41
CA LEU A 920 -60.60 -12.33 -23.78
C LEU A 920 -59.89 -11.02 -23.48
N LEU A 921 -59.56 -10.22 -24.50
CA LEU A 921 -58.73 -9.03 -24.34
C LEU A 921 -59.42 -7.97 -23.50
N GLY A 922 -60.74 -7.77 -23.69
CA GLY A 922 -61.52 -6.80 -22.93
C GLY A 922 -61.65 -7.16 -21.44
N SER A 923 -61.66 -8.46 -21.11
CA SER A 923 -61.65 -8.90 -19.70
C SER A 923 -60.34 -8.56 -18.98
N VAL A 924 -59.21 -8.68 -19.67
CA VAL A 924 -57.88 -8.40 -19.10
C VAL A 924 -57.65 -6.89 -19.04
N TYR A 925 -57.94 -6.16 -20.12
CA TYR A 925 -57.74 -4.71 -20.23
C TYR A 925 -58.45 -3.92 -19.12
N ARG A 926 -59.71 -4.28 -18.81
CA ARG A 926 -60.51 -3.58 -17.78
C ARG A 926 -59.99 -3.71 -16.34
N ARG A 927 -59.00 -4.58 -16.10
CA ARG A 927 -58.41 -4.77 -14.76
C ARG A 927 -57.28 -3.79 -14.47
N PHE A 928 -56.76 -3.10 -15.48
CA PHE A 928 -55.75 -2.06 -15.31
C PHE A 928 -56.40 -0.77 -14.83
N THR A 929 -55.70 -0.08 -13.93
CA THR A 929 -56.16 1.20 -13.35
C THR A 929 -55.23 2.37 -13.67
N GLU A 930 -54.04 2.08 -14.18
CA GLU A 930 -53.00 3.04 -14.57
C GLU A 930 -52.21 2.48 -15.77
N GLY A 931 -51.33 3.28 -16.36
CA GLY A 931 -50.44 2.85 -17.45
C GLY A 931 -51.03 2.82 -18.85
N PHE A 932 -52.18 3.43 -19.08
CA PHE A 932 -52.84 3.44 -20.39
C PHE A 932 -51.98 4.09 -21.50
N GLY A 933 -50.91 4.81 -21.15
CA GLY A 933 -49.89 5.31 -22.08
C GLY A 933 -48.74 4.33 -22.39
N THR A 934 -48.72 3.13 -21.81
CA THR A 934 -47.69 2.12 -22.08
C THR A 934 -47.97 1.32 -23.35
N ARG A 935 -46.91 0.80 -23.99
CA ARG A 935 -46.99 0.13 -25.31
C ARG A 935 -48.08 -0.94 -25.37
N ASP A 936 -48.10 -1.85 -24.40
CA ASP A 936 -48.98 -3.03 -24.46
C ASP A 936 -50.45 -2.65 -24.20
N LEU A 937 -50.72 -1.65 -23.34
CA LEU A 937 -52.08 -1.14 -23.12
C LEU A 937 -52.59 -0.33 -24.31
N ILE A 938 -51.72 0.43 -25.00
CA ILE A 938 -52.08 1.10 -26.25
C ILE A 938 -52.43 0.06 -27.32
N ALA A 939 -51.60 -0.97 -27.50
CA ALA A 939 -51.84 -2.02 -28.47
C ALA A 939 -53.15 -2.79 -28.17
N ALA A 940 -53.42 -3.09 -26.90
CA ALA A 940 -54.67 -3.72 -26.50
C ALA A 940 -55.89 -2.85 -26.79
N SER A 941 -55.82 -1.54 -26.51
CA SER A 941 -56.90 -0.60 -26.82
C SER A 941 -57.18 -0.53 -28.31
N GLN A 942 -56.14 -0.37 -29.13
CA GLN A 942 -56.27 -0.31 -30.59
C GLN A 942 -56.85 -1.59 -31.18
N LEU A 943 -56.45 -2.76 -30.65
CA LEU A 943 -57.01 -4.04 -31.08
C LEU A 943 -58.48 -4.19 -30.65
N LEU A 944 -58.86 -3.71 -29.46
CA LEU A 944 -60.26 -3.68 -29.02
C LEU A 944 -61.13 -2.74 -29.85
N ASP A 945 -60.60 -1.63 -30.33
CA ASP A 945 -61.31 -0.71 -31.25
C ASP A 945 -61.53 -1.33 -32.63
N GLN A 946 -60.69 -2.30 -33.02
CA GLN A 946 -60.75 -3.02 -34.29
C GLN A 946 -61.62 -4.30 -34.24
N LEU A 947 -62.07 -4.72 -33.05
CA LEU A 947 -62.87 -5.93 -32.79
C LEU A 947 -64.34 -5.61 -32.54
#